data_AF-A0AA40B7C1-F1
#
_entry.id   AF-A0AA40B7C1-F1
#
_cell.length_a   1.000
_cell.length_b   1.000
_cell.length_c   1.000
_cell.angle_alpha   90.00
_cell.angle_beta   90.00
_cell.angle_gamma   90.00
#
_symmetry.space_group_name_H-M   'P 1'
#
loop_
_entity.id
_entity.type
_entity.pdbx_description
1 polymer ?
#
loop_
_entity_poly.entity_id
_entity_poly.type
_entity_poly.pdbx_seq_one_letter_code
_entity_poly.pdbx_strand_id
1 'polypeptide(L)'
;MVGSSKPPEKRQSSLTSFFTPKTVNGLSQKLAAQKPAQGEPSSSPPAPRPSQTSRSKRPLQEDNDAGNGVGKTARSGRLTKRAKPSLEDESENEELPTSPPIKPTTSKTTNGPSSSSRTDKYVYDAGSAAKSGAPDQDETEDVATRRKKEELHRKFVKKLGHPDSMSLMRRRNAQSDSATPGMEGDDAEGGEGDDAEEDEPPPTTKGKKKGAKTGKLTPMEIQFLDIKRKHMDTVLIVEVGYKFKFFGEDARIAAKELSIVCIPGKFRYDEHPSEAHLDRFASASVPVHRLNVHAKRLVAAGHKVGVVRQIETAALKKAGDNRNAPFVRKLTNVYTKGTYIDETGELDQSGDNTSAPSGGYLLCLTESPTKGSGTDEKVHVGIIAVQPATGDIIYDDFEDGFMRREIETRLLHISPCEFLIVGDLSKASDKIVQHLSGSSTNVFGDRSRVERVPKPKTMAAEAHSHVTQFYADKTKENDENSAALLEKVLKLPESVTICLSAMITHLTEYGLQHIFGLTKYFQSFSTRQHMLINGTTLESLEVYRNSTDQSEKGSLMWALDKTQTRPGQRLLRKWIGRPLLDQQRLEERVSAVEELLENQSTVKVNKLTGMLASIKADLERSLIRIYYGKCTRPELLSTLQTLQKIAMEFHKVKSPADSGFKSSLISDAIISLPAIGDIVTSYLDKINAQAARKDDKYNFFREDDETEDITDHKLGIAGVESDLDAYRKEATAKLNKKTLVEYTTVSGIEYLIEVANTDLKNVPASWAKISGTKKVSRFHTPEVIKFISERDQHREALAAACDAAFASLLSSLAAEYQPLRDAVSSLATLDCLLSLSQVASLPGYSKPNFLPITSPLRSLSSKAATQ
;
A
#
# COMPACT_ATOMS: atom_id res chain seq x y z
N MET A 1 -13.01 55.23 50.62
CA MET A 1 -14.15 54.74 51.44
C MET A 1 -14.86 53.62 50.69
N VAL A 2 -15.66 52.82 51.41
CA VAL A 2 -16.78 51.93 51.01
C VAL A 2 -17.12 51.83 49.50
N GLY A 3 -17.39 50.65 48.90
CA GLY A 3 -17.54 49.31 49.47
C GLY A 3 -17.82 48.23 48.39
N SER A 4 -18.13 47.00 48.80
CA SER A 4 -18.14 45.80 47.92
C SER A 4 -19.53 45.34 47.44
N SER A 5 -19.59 44.70 46.27
CA SER A 5 -20.45 43.53 46.04
C SER A 5 -19.84 42.57 45.01
N LYS A 6 -20.24 41.28 45.02
CA LYS A 6 -19.72 40.20 44.14
C LYS A 6 -20.79 39.74 43.14
N PRO A 7 -20.41 39.20 41.97
CA PRO A 7 -21.33 38.52 41.05
C PRO A 7 -21.68 37.09 41.52
N PRO A 8 -22.85 36.54 41.13
CA PRO A 8 -23.21 35.14 41.33
C PRO A 8 -22.65 34.22 40.23
N GLU A 9 -22.57 32.92 40.50
CA GLU A 9 -22.03 31.91 39.58
C GLU A 9 -23.06 31.31 38.58
N LYS A 10 -22.53 30.50 37.67
CA LYS A 10 -23.20 29.97 36.46
C LYS A 10 -24.29 28.94 36.76
N ARG A 11 -25.26 28.85 35.83
CA ARG A 11 -25.81 27.55 35.40
C ARG A 11 -25.49 27.32 33.92
N GLN A 12 -25.19 26.07 33.58
CA GLN A 12 -24.70 25.64 32.27
C GLN A 12 -25.85 24.98 31.49
N SER A 13 -26.12 25.44 30.27
CA SER A 13 -27.20 24.92 29.41
C SER A 13 -26.78 23.66 28.64
N SER A 14 -27.77 22.84 28.28
CA SER A 14 -27.58 21.48 27.74
C SER A 14 -27.40 21.42 26.22
N LEU A 15 -26.77 20.34 25.76
CA LEU A 15 -26.20 20.13 24.42
C LEU A 15 -27.23 19.85 23.28
N THR A 16 -28.46 20.32 23.40
CA THR A 16 -29.59 19.97 22.52
C THR A 16 -30.03 21.06 21.53
N SER A 17 -29.35 22.21 21.49
CA SER A 17 -29.70 23.35 20.61
C SER A 17 -28.92 23.44 19.29
N PHE A 18 -28.19 22.39 18.89
CA PHE A 18 -27.24 22.44 17.77
C PHE A 18 -27.74 21.86 16.43
N PHE A 19 -28.96 21.30 16.37
CA PHE A 19 -29.47 20.60 15.20
C PHE A 19 -30.78 21.20 14.63
N THR A 20 -30.71 22.45 14.16
CA THR A 20 -31.68 23.00 13.19
C THR A 20 -30.97 23.92 12.17
N PRO A 21 -31.13 23.71 10.86
CA PRO A 21 -30.52 24.56 9.84
C PRO A 21 -31.24 25.93 9.78
N LYS A 22 -30.46 27.02 9.64
CA LYS A 22 -31.00 28.38 9.45
C LYS A 22 -31.02 28.73 7.97
N THR A 23 -32.22 29.00 7.44
CA THR A 23 -32.40 29.58 6.10
C THR A 23 -32.08 31.07 6.09
N VAL A 24 -31.28 31.53 5.13
CA VAL A 24 -30.94 32.95 4.97
C VAL A 24 -31.80 33.56 3.86
N ASN A 25 -32.77 34.40 4.25
CA ASN A 25 -33.20 35.62 3.56
C ASN A 25 -34.35 36.27 4.33
N GLY A 26 -34.08 37.41 4.99
CA GLY A 26 -35.07 38.12 5.79
C GLY A 26 -35.70 39.28 5.05
N LEU A 27 -36.99 39.18 4.72
CA LEU A 27 -37.85 40.30 4.38
C LEU A 27 -39.13 40.22 5.23
N SER A 28 -39.57 41.35 5.77
CA SER A 28 -40.60 41.43 6.79
C SER A 28 -41.82 42.22 6.31
N GLN A 29 -43.03 41.72 6.56
CA GLN A 29 -44.24 42.55 6.59
C GLN A 29 -45.31 41.99 7.55
N LYS A 30 -46.40 42.75 7.75
CA LYS A 30 -47.21 42.76 8.98
C LYS A 30 -48.72 42.51 8.75
N LEU A 31 -49.35 41.95 9.79
CA LEU A 31 -50.74 42.20 10.27
C LEU A 31 -51.97 41.78 9.42
N ALA A 32 -52.66 40.76 9.94
CA ALA A 32 -54.05 40.76 10.42
C ALA A 32 -55.26 41.16 9.52
N ALA A 33 -56.17 40.19 9.29
CA ALA A 33 -57.63 40.32 9.18
C ALA A 33 -58.26 38.94 9.54
N GLN A 34 -59.07 38.82 10.60
CA GLN A 34 -60.55 38.91 10.67
C GLN A 34 -61.37 37.76 10.02
N LYS A 35 -62.34 37.24 10.80
CA LYS A 35 -63.45 36.36 10.37
C LYS A 35 -64.72 37.18 10.09
N PRO A 36 -65.61 36.66 9.24
CA PRO A 36 -67.04 36.48 9.57
C PRO A 36 -67.46 35.00 9.40
N ALA A 37 -68.62 34.50 9.84
CA ALA A 37 -69.54 34.88 10.94
C ALA A 37 -70.44 33.64 11.30
N GLN A 38 -71.26 33.80 12.34
CA GLN A 38 -72.43 33.01 12.83
C GLN A 38 -73.03 31.91 11.92
N GLY A 39 -73.59 30.78 12.42
CA GLY A 39 -73.64 30.23 13.79
C GLY A 39 -74.91 29.39 14.09
N GLU A 40 -74.73 28.16 14.63
CA GLU A 40 -75.56 27.42 15.64
C GLU A 40 -77.12 27.25 15.53
N PRO A 41 -77.80 26.37 16.33
CA PRO A 41 -77.38 25.22 17.15
C PRO A 41 -78.33 23.97 17.03
N SER A 42 -78.43 23.16 18.11
CA SER A 42 -79.34 22.03 18.44
C SER A 42 -78.94 20.64 17.88
N SER A 43 -78.39 19.68 18.66
CA SER A 43 -78.83 18.96 19.89
C SER A 43 -79.62 17.67 19.54
N SER A 44 -79.49 16.53 20.24
CA SER A 44 -79.10 16.27 21.65
C SER A 44 -78.40 14.89 21.85
N PRO A 45 -77.85 14.56 23.05
CA PRO A 45 -76.99 13.37 23.33
C PRO A 45 -77.75 12.33 24.24
N PRO A 46 -77.15 11.44 25.10
CA PRO A 46 -75.73 11.05 25.34
C PRO A 46 -75.42 9.54 25.61
N ALA A 47 -74.21 9.09 25.22
CA ALA A 47 -73.31 8.14 25.92
C ALA A 47 -73.82 6.69 26.30
N PRO A 48 -73.00 5.81 26.94
CA PRO A 48 -71.53 5.71 27.06
C PRO A 48 -70.94 4.40 26.42
N ARG A 49 -69.64 4.13 26.59
CA ARG A 49 -68.94 2.86 26.22
C ARG A 49 -68.60 2.04 27.50
N PRO A 50 -68.44 0.69 27.46
CA PRO A 50 -67.11 0.09 27.16
C PRO A 50 -67.06 -1.33 26.52
N SER A 51 -65.85 -1.74 26.11
CA SER A 51 -65.25 -3.11 26.08
C SER A 51 -65.80 -4.31 25.24
N GLN A 52 -64.97 -4.73 24.26
CA GLN A 52 -64.47 -6.10 23.95
C GLN A 52 -65.26 -7.20 23.18
N THR A 53 -64.51 -7.87 22.27
CA THR A 53 -64.53 -9.30 21.81
C THR A 53 -65.69 -9.97 21.02
N SER A 54 -65.45 -10.12 19.71
CA SER A 54 -65.44 -11.39 18.88
C SER A 54 -66.69 -12.25 18.51
N ARG A 55 -66.69 -12.66 17.21
CA ARG A 55 -67.29 -13.88 16.56
C ARG A 55 -68.81 -14.14 16.52
N SER A 56 -69.42 -14.00 15.32
CA SER A 56 -70.36 -14.92 14.60
C SER A 56 -70.99 -14.15 13.40
N LYS A 57 -71.38 -14.57 12.17
CA LYS A 57 -71.42 -15.78 11.30
C LYS A 57 -72.88 -16.07 10.79
N ARG A 58 -73.14 -15.85 9.48
CA ARG A 58 -74.33 -16.27 8.65
C ARG A 58 -75.69 -15.59 8.94
N PRO A 59 -76.76 -15.69 8.10
CA PRO A 59 -77.08 -16.58 6.92
C PRO A 59 -76.55 -16.04 5.55
N LEU A 60 -76.58 -16.70 4.38
CA LEU A 60 -77.59 -17.50 3.62
C LEU A 60 -78.78 -16.62 3.13
N GLN A 61 -79.38 -16.79 1.95
CA GLN A 61 -79.89 -17.99 1.25
C GLN A 61 -80.31 -17.57 -0.20
N GLU A 62 -80.43 -18.30 -1.33
CA GLU A 62 -80.00 -19.56 -2.03
C GLU A 62 -80.50 -19.41 -3.52
N ASP A 63 -80.10 -20.12 -4.60
CA ASP A 63 -78.86 -20.78 -5.06
C ASP A 63 -79.01 -21.12 -6.59
N ASN A 64 -78.34 -22.14 -7.17
CA ASN A 64 -78.34 -22.64 -8.58
C ASN A 64 -77.54 -21.82 -9.63
N ASP A 65 -76.79 -22.39 -10.60
CA ASP A 65 -76.20 -23.75 -10.77
C ASP A 65 -75.03 -23.68 -11.80
N ALA A 66 -74.22 -24.74 -11.93
CA ALA A 66 -73.24 -25.05 -12.98
C ALA A 66 -72.08 -24.03 -13.21
N GLY A 67 -70.98 -24.18 -12.46
CA GLY A 67 -69.78 -23.33 -12.54
C GLY A 67 -68.63 -23.80 -13.47
N ASN A 68 -67.74 -22.86 -13.80
CA ASN A 68 -66.44 -23.05 -14.48
C ASN A 68 -65.50 -24.03 -13.74
N GLY A 69 -64.45 -24.59 -14.35
CA GLY A 69 -63.88 -24.34 -15.68
C GLY A 69 -62.43 -23.82 -15.62
N VAL A 70 -61.51 -24.51 -16.31
CA VAL A 70 -60.04 -24.24 -16.43
C VAL A 70 -59.20 -24.54 -15.17
N GLY A 71 -58.16 -25.39 -15.31
CA GLY A 71 -57.24 -25.75 -14.21
C GLY A 71 -56.49 -27.09 -14.36
N LYS A 72 -55.92 -27.39 -15.53
CA LYS A 72 -55.15 -28.64 -15.81
C LYS A 72 -53.77 -28.60 -15.10
N THR A 73 -53.14 -29.68 -14.60
CA THR A 73 -53.45 -31.14 -14.63
C THR A 73 -52.75 -31.93 -13.49
N ALA A 74 -53.14 -33.21 -13.32
CA ALA A 74 -52.63 -34.34 -12.50
C ALA A 74 -51.17 -34.30 -11.95
N ARG A 75 -50.81 -34.84 -10.76
CA ARG A 75 -50.97 -36.22 -10.18
C ARG A 75 -50.26 -37.33 -11.00
N SER A 76 -49.80 -38.48 -10.47
CA SER A 76 -49.36 -38.91 -9.12
C SER A 76 -48.90 -40.39 -9.17
N GLY A 77 -47.83 -40.79 -8.45
CA GLY A 77 -47.73 -42.12 -7.81
C GLY A 77 -47.17 -43.36 -8.56
N ARG A 78 -45.98 -43.80 -8.11
CA ARG A 78 -45.55 -45.20 -7.77
C ARG A 78 -45.54 -46.36 -8.82
N LEU A 79 -44.44 -47.14 -8.73
CA LEU A 79 -44.25 -48.61 -8.91
C LEU A 79 -43.77 -49.23 -10.27
N THR A 80 -42.59 -49.90 -10.14
CA THR A 80 -42.18 -51.22 -10.69
C THR A 80 -41.59 -51.47 -12.10
N LYS A 81 -40.50 -52.26 -12.08
CA LYS A 81 -40.04 -53.34 -13.01
C LYS A 81 -39.37 -53.03 -14.38
N ARG A 82 -38.03 -53.16 -14.37
CA ARG A 82 -37.22 -54.27 -14.97
C ARG A 82 -37.28 -54.51 -16.49
N ALA A 83 -36.17 -54.20 -17.19
CA ALA A 83 -35.68 -54.94 -18.37
C ALA A 83 -34.13 -54.79 -18.54
N LYS A 84 -33.48 -55.79 -19.16
CA LYS A 84 -32.13 -55.76 -19.82
C LYS A 84 -32.36 -55.97 -21.34
N PRO A 85 -31.42 -55.62 -22.26
CA PRO A 85 -30.21 -56.43 -22.60
C PRO A 85 -28.88 -55.74 -22.14
N SER A 86 -27.66 -56.29 -22.00
CA SER A 86 -26.84 -57.36 -22.64
C SER A 86 -26.45 -57.08 -24.11
N LEU A 87 -25.18 -57.08 -24.52
CA LEU A 87 -24.15 -58.14 -24.42
C LEU A 87 -22.70 -57.59 -24.40
N GLU A 88 -21.71 -58.49 -24.20
CA GLU A 88 -20.29 -58.50 -24.71
C GLU A 88 -19.34 -57.29 -24.40
N ASP A 89 -18.08 -57.47 -23.99
CA ASP A 89 -17.35 -58.72 -23.61
C ASP A 89 -16.14 -58.45 -22.67
N GLU A 90 -15.32 -59.49 -22.41
CA GLU A 90 -14.16 -59.56 -21.47
C GLU A 90 -12.96 -58.67 -21.87
N SER A 91 -11.87 -58.47 -21.10
CA SER A 91 -11.29 -59.11 -19.88
C SER A 91 -10.61 -58.02 -18.98
N GLU A 92 -9.81 -58.22 -17.92
CA GLU A 92 -9.12 -59.34 -17.22
C GLU A 92 -9.27 -59.20 -15.68
N ASN A 93 -8.79 -60.16 -14.86
CA ASN A 93 -8.85 -60.10 -13.38
C ASN A 93 -7.87 -61.08 -12.70
N GLU A 94 -7.17 -60.71 -11.62
CA GLU A 94 -6.52 -61.56 -10.56
C GLU A 94 -5.61 -60.67 -9.64
N GLU A 95 -5.38 -60.92 -8.34
CA GLU A 95 -6.17 -61.63 -7.33
C GLU A 95 -5.82 -61.14 -5.89
N LEU A 96 -6.55 -61.61 -4.86
CA LEU A 96 -6.34 -61.29 -3.43
C LEU A 96 -6.53 -62.56 -2.57
N PRO A 97 -5.65 -62.82 -1.57
CA PRO A 97 -5.93 -63.82 -0.54
C PRO A 97 -6.14 -63.25 0.88
N THR A 98 -7.42 -63.22 1.29
CA THR A 98 -7.98 -63.68 2.59
C THR A 98 -7.46 -63.20 3.97
N SER A 99 -8.41 -62.88 4.85
CA SER A 99 -8.31 -62.70 6.33
C SER A 99 -8.82 -63.99 7.07
N PRO A 100 -9.18 -64.07 8.39
CA PRO A 100 -9.25 -63.11 9.54
C PRO A 100 -8.63 -63.75 10.83
N PRO A 101 -9.11 -63.63 12.12
CA PRO A 101 -10.00 -62.69 12.85
C PRO A 101 -9.46 -62.21 14.24
N ILE A 102 -10.34 -61.58 15.08
CA ILE A 102 -10.36 -61.47 16.58
C ILE A 102 -10.30 -60.03 17.19
N LYS A 103 -10.83 -59.92 18.43
CA LYS A 103 -11.33 -58.74 19.17
C LYS A 103 -10.25 -57.89 19.91
N PRO A 104 -10.57 -56.65 20.34
CA PRO A 104 -9.58 -55.68 20.81
C PRO A 104 -9.32 -55.65 22.33
N THR A 105 -8.05 -55.49 22.74
CA THR A 105 -7.65 -55.09 24.11
C THR A 105 -6.36 -54.25 24.11
N THR A 106 -6.43 -53.04 24.66
CA THR A 106 -5.36 -52.30 25.39
C THR A 106 -3.93 -52.23 24.82
N SER A 107 -3.50 -51.04 24.33
CA SER A 107 -2.62 -50.09 25.08
C SER A 107 -1.62 -49.26 24.24
N LYS A 108 -1.26 -48.07 24.78
CA LYS A 108 -0.01 -47.28 24.58
C LYS A 108 0.37 -46.74 23.18
N THR A 109 -0.22 -45.59 22.86
CA THR A 109 0.47 -44.31 22.52
C THR A 109 1.95 -44.32 22.06
N THR A 110 2.20 -43.69 20.91
CA THR A 110 3.42 -42.91 20.62
C THR A 110 3.04 -41.57 19.98
N ASN A 111 3.50 -40.45 20.54
CA ASN A 111 3.17 -39.09 20.07
C ASN A 111 4.28 -38.49 19.20
N GLY A 112 3.89 -37.61 18.26
CA GLY A 112 4.81 -36.66 17.62
C GLY A 112 5.30 -35.55 18.57
N PRO A 113 6.25 -34.71 18.14
CA PRO A 113 6.92 -33.73 18.99
C PRO A 113 5.99 -32.58 19.44
N SER A 114 6.00 -32.29 20.75
CA SER A 114 5.19 -31.23 21.37
C SER A 114 5.79 -29.83 21.21
N SER A 115 4.99 -28.85 20.77
CA SER A 115 5.28 -27.42 20.94
C SER A 115 5.27 -27.00 22.42
N SER A 116 5.93 -25.89 22.76
CA SER A 116 6.04 -25.44 24.16
C SER A 116 4.83 -24.59 24.59
N SER A 117 4.18 -24.99 25.69
CA SER A 117 2.93 -24.42 26.23
C SER A 117 3.08 -23.01 26.83
N ARG A 118 3.52 -22.02 26.05
CA ARG A 118 3.65 -20.61 26.46
C ARG A 118 3.22 -19.59 25.39
N THR A 119 2.96 -20.02 24.16
CA THR A 119 2.48 -19.17 23.05
C THR A 119 0.97 -19.12 22.92
N ASP A 120 0.27 -20.17 23.35
CA ASP A 120 -1.11 -20.48 22.92
C ASP A 120 -2.18 -19.68 23.67
N LYS A 121 -1.79 -18.57 24.30
CA LYS A 121 -2.68 -17.66 25.05
C LYS A 121 -2.87 -16.28 24.37
N TYR A 122 -2.40 -16.13 23.15
CA TYR A 122 -2.53 -14.92 22.32
C TYR A 122 -2.88 -15.23 20.86
N VAL A 123 -3.67 -16.28 20.60
CA VAL A 123 -4.39 -16.43 19.33
C VAL A 123 -5.65 -15.57 19.42
N TYR A 124 -5.77 -14.59 18.53
CA TYR A 124 -6.96 -13.74 18.40
C TYR A 124 -7.75 -14.18 17.18
N ASP A 125 -8.88 -14.83 17.40
CA ASP A 125 -9.77 -15.29 16.33
C ASP A 125 -10.82 -14.21 16.00
N ALA A 126 -10.90 -13.84 14.73
CA ALA A 126 -11.63 -12.67 14.25
C ALA A 126 -12.96 -13.07 13.58
N GLY A 127 -13.78 -13.87 14.25
CA GLY A 127 -14.86 -14.61 13.56
C GLY A 127 -16.06 -15.12 14.36
N SER A 128 -16.52 -14.46 15.44
CA SER A 128 -17.85 -14.78 15.98
C SER A 128 -18.54 -13.64 16.72
N ALA A 129 -19.82 -13.41 16.40
CA ALA A 129 -20.69 -12.49 17.11
C ALA A 129 -22.02 -13.18 17.49
N ALA A 130 -22.38 -13.07 18.77
CA ALA A 130 -23.69 -13.38 19.36
C ALA A 130 -24.27 -14.81 19.17
N LYS A 131 -24.21 -15.61 20.26
CA LYS A 131 -25.37 -16.35 20.80
C LYS A 131 -25.15 -16.71 22.27
N SER A 132 -26.23 -17.06 22.97
CA SER A 132 -26.33 -17.01 24.43
C SER A 132 -26.81 -18.32 25.06
N GLY A 133 -26.21 -18.70 26.20
CA GLY A 133 -26.92 -19.41 27.28
C GLY A 133 -26.43 -20.82 27.65
N ALA A 134 -25.47 -20.89 28.60
CA ALA A 134 -25.38 -21.83 29.74
C ALA A 134 -25.38 -23.38 29.51
N PRO A 135 -25.05 -24.21 30.54
CA PRO A 135 -24.45 -23.93 31.85
C PRO A 135 -23.06 -24.60 32.05
N ASP A 136 -22.47 -24.40 33.23
CA ASP A 136 -21.12 -24.84 33.62
C ASP A 136 -20.97 -26.34 33.95
N GLN A 137 -19.72 -26.81 33.97
CA GLN A 137 -19.27 -27.97 34.76
C GLN A 137 -18.00 -27.58 35.53
N ASP A 138 -18.05 -27.64 36.86
CA ASP A 138 -16.91 -27.35 37.75
C ASP A 138 -15.88 -28.49 37.74
N GLU A 139 -14.60 -28.17 37.48
CA GLU A 139 -13.48 -28.96 38.02
C GLU A 139 -13.09 -28.37 39.39
N THR A 140 -13.07 -29.21 40.42
CA THR A 140 -12.92 -28.76 41.82
C THR A 140 -11.49 -28.30 42.15
N GLU A 141 -11.19 -27.00 42.01
CA GLU A 141 -9.95 -26.40 42.55
C GLU A 141 -9.87 -26.60 44.09
N ASP A 142 -8.78 -27.22 44.55
CA ASP A 142 -8.56 -27.53 45.97
C ASP A 142 -8.53 -26.26 46.85
N VAL A 143 -9.20 -26.31 48.00
CA VAL A 143 -9.50 -25.18 48.90
C VAL A 143 -8.24 -24.47 49.39
N ALA A 144 -7.15 -25.22 49.63
CA ALA A 144 -5.86 -24.65 50.01
C ALA A 144 -5.28 -23.73 48.92
N THR A 145 -5.45 -24.11 47.65
CA THR A 145 -5.02 -23.34 46.47
C THR A 145 -5.79 -22.03 46.37
N ARG A 146 -7.12 -22.09 46.50
CA ARG A 146 -7.98 -20.90 46.42
C ARG A 146 -7.63 -19.89 47.52
N ARG A 147 -7.47 -20.35 48.76
CA ARG A 147 -7.07 -19.51 49.90
C ARG A 147 -5.71 -18.82 49.70
N LYS A 148 -4.75 -19.50 49.04
CA LYS A 148 -3.42 -18.96 48.70
C LYS A 148 -3.47 -17.94 47.55
N LYS A 149 -4.36 -18.18 46.57
CA LYS A 149 -4.69 -17.30 45.43
C LYS A 149 -5.35 -16.00 45.92
N GLU A 150 -6.33 -16.12 46.82
CA GLU A 150 -6.97 -15.03 47.55
C GLU A 150 -5.97 -14.21 48.39
N GLU A 151 -5.06 -14.86 49.13
CA GLU A 151 -4.07 -14.15 49.95
C GLU A 151 -3.03 -13.38 49.12
N LEU A 152 -2.58 -13.95 48.00
CA LEU A 152 -1.72 -13.27 47.03
C LEU A 152 -2.44 -12.08 46.37
N HIS A 153 -3.71 -12.24 46.00
CA HIS A 153 -4.53 -11.15 45.47
C HIS A 153 -4.70 -10.02 46.50
N ARG A 154 -5.01 -10.35 47.76
CA ARG A 154 -5.10 -9.38 48.86
C ARG A 154 -3.78 -8.64 49.11
N LYS A 155 -2.64 -9.34 49.04
CA LYS A 155 -1.29 -8.74 49.13
C LYS A 155 -0.96 -7.85 47.93
N PHE A 156 -1.44 -8.19 46.73
CA PHE A 156 -1.29 -7.40 45.51
C PHE A 156 -2.14 -6.11 45.54
N VAL A 157 -3.42 -6.21 45.90
CA VAL A 157 -4.33 -5.06 46.06
C VAL A 157 -3.81 -4.10 47.15
N LYS A 158 -3.36 -4.62 48.30
CA LYS A 158 -2.74 -3.80 49.36
C LYS A 158 -1.43 -3.11 48.93
N LYS A 159 -0.79 -3.54 47.83
CA LYS A 159 0.41 -2.90 47.25
C LYS A 159 0.08 -1.85 46.17
N LEU A 160 -1.16 -1.81 45.68
CA LEU A 160 -1.61 -0.87 44.65
C LEU A 160 -2.49 0.28 45.18
N GLY A 161 -2.99 0.20 46.42
CA GLY A 161 -3.87 1.22 47.00
C GLY A 161 -3.34 1.85 48.29
N HIS A 162 -2.95 3.12 48.23
CA HIS A 162 -3.17 4.06 49.34
C HIS A 162 -3.60 5.43 48.79
N PRO A 163 -4.81 5.91 49.08
CA PRO A 163 -5.42 7.05 48.38
C PRO A 163 -4.99 8.44 48.92
N ASP A 164 -3.72 8.63 49.27
CA ASP A 164 -3.20 9.84 49.94
C ASP A 164 -2.15 10.65 49.16
N SER A 165 -1.85 10.29 47.90
CA SER A 165 -1.01 11.13 47.03
C SER A 165 -1.73 12.37 46.49
N MET A 166 -3.05 12.50 46.71
CA MET A 166 -3.90 13.60 46.21
C MET A 166 -4.40 14.55 47.33
N SER A 167 -4.20 14.21 48.61
CA SER A 167 -4.67 14.99 49.75
C SER A 167 -3.73 16.15 50.14
N LEU A 168 -2.43 16.04 49.83
CA LEU A 168 -1.42 17.05 50.21
C LEU A 168 -1.29 18.26 49.25
N MET A 169 -1.58 18.11 47.95
CA MET A 169 -1.48 19.23 47.01
C MET A 169 -2.57 20.29 47.21
N ARG A 170 -3.73 19.93 47.76
CA ARG A 170 -4.89 20.83 47.86
C ARG A 170 -4.91 21.72 49.11
N ARG A 171 -3.91 21.61 50.00
CA ARG A 171 -3.84 22.35 51.27
C ARG A 171 -2.75 23.43 51.32
N ARG A 172 -1.99 23.65 50.23
CA ARG A 172 -0.88 24.61 50.17
C ARG A 172 -1.16 25.92 49.41
N ASN A 173 -2.32 26.04 48.75
CA ASN A 173 -2.74 27.24 48.00
C ASN A 173 -3.77 28.10 48.78
N ALA A 174 -3.64 28.21 50.11
CA ALA A 174 -4.65 28.88 50.95
C ALA A 174 -4.04 29.67 52.14
N GLN A 175 -2.84 30.22 51.97
CA GLN A 175 -2.13 31.16 52.85
C GLN A 175 -0.93 31.73 52.04
N SER A 176 -0.59 33.01 52.04
CA SER A 176 -1.32 34.26 52.33
C SER A 176 -0.45 35.44 51.83
N ASP A 177 -1.05 36.54 51.36
CA ASP A 177 -0.31 37.69 50.82
C ASP A 177 0.51 38.47 51.88
N SER A 178 1.69 38.99 51.52
CA SER A 178 2.11 40.40 51.78
C SER A 178 3.57 40.75 51.39
N ALA A 179 3.75 41.94 50.82
CA ALA A 179 4.91 42.86 50.88
C ALA A 179 6.27 42.55 50.18
N THR A 180 6.68 43.52 49.34
CA THR A 180 8.00 43.84 48.73
C THR A 180 8.64 45.07 49.45
N PRO A 181 9.75 45.74 49.03
CA PRO A 181 10.82 45.48 48.02
C PRO A 181 12.30 45.76 48.48
N GLY A 182 13.28 45.61 47.57
CA GLY A 182 14.67 46.15 47.57
C GLY A 182 15.55 45.38 46.55
N MET A 183 16.20 45.94 45.52
CA MET A 183 17.32 46.92 45.43
C MET A 183 18.68 46.41 45.98
N GLU A 184 19.84 46.59 45.34
CA GLU A 184 20.22 46.95 43.95
C GLU A 184 21.76 46.74 43.76
N GLY A 185 22.26 46.44 42.54
CA GLY A 185 23.72 46.39 42.20
C GLY A 185 24.58 45.28 42.86
N ASP A 186 25.87 45.13 42.54
CA ASP A 186 26.59 45.45 41.28
C ASP A 186 27.93 44.68 41.14
N ASP A 187 28.48 44.68 39.92
CA ASP A 187 29.84 44.39 39.41
C ASP A 187 30.98 43.60 40.15
N ALA A 188 31.63 42.75 39.32
CA ALA A 188 33.09 42.57 39.07
C ALA A 188 34.12 41.94 40.06
N GLU A 189 35.00 41.10 39.47
CA GLU A 189 36.43 40.77 39.80
C GLU A 189 36.77 40.19 41.22
N GLY A 190 37.93 39.56 41.50
CA GLY A 190 39.08 39.11 40.68
C GLY A 190 40.30 38.70 41.57
N GLY A 191 41.13 37.73 41.13
CA GLY A 191 42.33 37.21 41.86
C GLY A 191 42.03 36.11 42.91
N GLU A 192 42.81 35.04 43.17
CA GLU A 192 44.23 34.62 43.03
C GLU A 192 45.10 34.71 44.30
N GLY A 193 46.03 33.73 44.47
CA GLY A 193 46.80 33.39 45.69
C GLY A 193 46.16 32.20 46.46
N ASP A 194 46.76 31.02 46.65
CA ASP A 194 48.10 30.62 47.14
C ASP A 194 48.31 30.94 48.64
N ASP A 195 48.89 30.08 49.50
CA ASP A 195 49.93 29.06 49.24
C ASP A 195 49.83 27.75 50.09
N ALA A 196 50.86 26.90 49.98
CA ALA A 196 51.09 25.56 50.56
C ALA A 196 51.22 25.48 52.13
N GLU A 197 51.52 24.37 52.85
CA GLU A 197 52.36 23.16 52.61
C GLU A 197 51.86 21.87 53.32
N GLU A 198 52.20 20.70 52.72
CA GLU A 198 52.69 19.38 53.21
C GLU A 198 52.13 18.72 54.53
N ASP A 199 52.16 17.38 54.76
CA ASP A 199 53.00 16.29 54.21
C ASP A 199 52.35 14.85 54.27
N GLU A 200 53.03 13.89 53.63
CA GLU A 200 52.99 12.41 53.63
C GLU A 200 51.80 11.57 53.03
N PRO A 201 52.07 10.34 52.49
CA PRO A 201 51.13 9.59 51.64
C PRO A 201 50.87 8.12 52.16
N PRO A 202 50.55 7.08 51.34
CA PRO A 202 49.20 6.50 51.39
C PRO A 202 49.12 4.98 51.69
N PRO A 203 47.91 4.42 51.85
CA PRO A 203 47.64 3.14 51.17
C PRO A 203 46.26 3.01 50.49
N THR A 204 46.32 2.68 49.18
CA THR A 204 45.37 1.88 48.37
C THR A 204 43.88 1.77 48.81
N THR A 205 42.97 2.30 48.00
CA THR A 205 41.54 1.89 48.04
C THR A 205 41.12 1.13 46.78
N LYS A 206 40.30 0.09 46.96
CA LYS A 206 39.83 -0.78 45.86
C LYS A 206 38.81 -0.04 44.99
N GLY A 207 38.96 -0.13 43.67
CA GLY A 207 38.18 0.64 42.70
C GLY A 207 36.66 0.45 42.83
N LYS A 208 35.95 1.53 43.18
CA LYS A 208 34.48 1.59 43.08
C LYS A 208 34.06 1.47 41.60
N LYS A 209 33.02 0.67 41.34
CA LYS A 209 32.37 0.63 40.02
C LYS A 209 31.93 2.04 39.63
N LYS A 210 32.31 2.53 38.44
CA LYS A 210 31.81 3.81 37.91
C LYS A 210 30.28 3.74 37.80
N GLY A 211 29.61 4.75 38.36
CA GLY A 211 28.15 4.85 38.33
C GLY A 211 27.61 5.02 36.91
N ALA A 212 26.32 4.76 36.73
CA ALA A 212 25.63 5.02 35.47
C ALA A 212 25.71 6.52 35.14
N LYS A 213 26.06 6.85 33.89
CA LYS A 213 26.06 8.23 33.40
C LYS A 213 24.62 8.69 33.13
N THR A 214 24.32 9.92 33.54
CA THR A 214 23.05 10.60 33.31
C THR A 214 22.86 11.01 31.85
N GLY A 215 21.60 11.03 31.39
CA GLY A 215 21.08 11.92 30.34
C GLY A 215 21.57 11.76 28.89
N LYS A 216 22.59 10.96 28.58
CA LYS A 216 23.11 10.84 27.21
C LYS A 216 22.36 9.78 26.40
N LEU A 217 21.79 10.22 25.26
CA LEU A 217 21.14 9.38 24.24
C LEU A 217 22.03 8.20 23.83
N THR A 218 21.41 7.06 23.49
CA THR A 218 22.17 5.91 22.98
C THR A 218 22.75 6.20 21.59
N PRO A 219 23.88 5.58 21.20
CA PRO A 219 24.46 5.78 19.86
C PRO A 219 23.50 5.51 18.68
N MET A 220 22.52 4.62 18.86
CA MET A 220 21.46 4.37 17.89
C MET A 220 20.43 5.51 17.84
N GLU A 221 20.09 6.12 18.98
CA GLU A 221 19.17 7.27 19.04
C GLU A 221 19.83 8.55 18.47
N ILE A 222 21.15 8.70 18.63
CA ILE A 222 21.93 9.75 17.94
C ILE A 222 21.86 9.56 16.42
N GLN A 223 22.19 8.35 15.93
CA GLN A 223 22.07 7.99 14.51
C GLN A 223 20.65 8.20 13.95
N PHE A 224 19.60 7.92 14.73
CA PHE A 224 18.22 8.23 14.38
C PHE A 224 17.98 9.75 14.25
N LEU A 225 18.40 10.54 15.25
CA LEU A 225 18.21 12.00 15.22
C LEU A 225 18.94 12.66 14.05
N ASP A 226 20.15 12.21 13.71
CA ASP A 226 20.92 12.79 12.60
C ASP A 226 20.33 12.48 11.21
N ILE A 227 19.50 11.44 11.11
CA ILE A 227 18.63 11.19 9.95
C ILE A 227 17.36 12.04 10.07
N LYS A 228 16.68 12.03 11.23
CA LYS A 228 15.41 12.76 11.44
C LYS A 228 15.55 14.26 11.23
N ARG A 229 16.65 14.87 11.67
CA ARG A 229 17.00 16.30 11.46
C ARG A 229 17.05 16.70 9.99
N LYS A 230 17.35 15.76 9.08
CA LYS A 230 17.38 15.99 7.62
C LYS A 230 16.01 15.77 6.95
N HIS A 231 15.14 14.98 7.59
CA HIS A 231 13.83 14.58 7.05
C HIS A 231 12.73 14.79 8.12
N MET A 232 12.63 16.01 8.64
CA MET A 232 11.76 16.32 9.78
C MET A 232 10.26 16.13 9.46
N ASP A 233 9.86 16.32 8.20
CA ASP A 233 8.49 16.14 7.69
C ASP A 233 8.09 14.66 7.48
N THR A 234 9.06 13.75 7.55
CA THR A 234 8.95 12.36 7.10
C THR A 234 8.88 11.42 8.30
N VAL A 235 7.87 10.55 8.34
CA VAL A 235 7.69 9.53 9.40
C VAL A 235 8.71 8.40 9.19
N LEU A 236 9.63 8.22 10.14
CA LEU A 236 10.74 7.26 10.00
C LEU A 236 10.43 5.87 10.60
N ILE A 237 10.58 4.85 9.75
CA ILE A 237 10.46 3.43 10.06
C ILE A 237 11.90 2.84 10.16
N VAL A 238 12.41 2.65 11.38
CA VAL A 238 13.84 2.34 11.61
C VAL A 238 14.06 0.87 11.94
N GLU A 239 14.97 0.20 11.24
CA GLU A 239 15.29 -1.21 11.42
C GLU A 239 16.14 -1.46 12.69
N VAL A 240 15.66 -2.33 13.57
CA VAL A 240 16.31 -2.69 14.85
C VAL A 240 16.27 -4.21 15.01
N GLY A 241 17.05 -4.91 14.17
CA GLY A 241 17.02 -6.37 14.07
C GLY A 241 15.69 -6.87 13.49
N TYR A 242 15.08 -7.88 14.10
CA TYR A 242 13.86 -8.55 13.62
C TYR A 242 12.58 -7.68 13.57
N LYS A 243 12.67 -6.38 13.90
CA LYS A 243 11.54 -5.45 13.94
C LYS A 243 11.94 -4.04 13.48
N PHE A 244 10.96 -3.34 12.90
CA PHE A 244 11.02 -1.90 12.73
C PHE A 244 10.50 -1.19 13.98
N LYS A 245 11.06 0.00 14.25
CA LYS A 245 10.77 0.84 15.40
C LYS A 245 10.54 2.29 14.97
N PHE A 246 9.52 2.89 15.56
CA PHE A 246 9.23 4.33 15.49
C PHE A 246 9.72 5.01 16.77
N PHE A 247 10.07 6.30 16.70
CA PHE A 247 10.56 7.08 17.83
C PHE A 247 9.86 8.45 17.91
N GLY A 248 9.71 9.01 19.12
CA GLY A 248 9.22 10.37 19.30
C GLY A 248 7.78 10.58 18.79
N GLU A 249 7.52 11.71 18.16
CA GLU A 249 6.24 12.03 17.52
C GLU A 249 5.85 11.01 16.44
N ASP A 250 6.82 10.44 15.71
CA ASP A 250 6.58 9.44 14.67
C ASP A 250 5.97 8.16 15.28
N ALA A 251 6.28 7.86 16.55
CA ALA A 251 5.65 6.78 17.30
C ALA A 251 4.21 7.11 17.76
N ARG A 252 3.88 8.39 17.96
CA ARG A 252 2.49 8.82 18.23
C ARG A 252 1.64 8.69 16.97
N ILE A 253 2.16 9.16 15.83
CA ILE A 253 1.52 9.03 14.51
C ILE A 253 1.30 7.55 14.18
N ALA A 254 2.35 6.72 14.26
CA ALA A 254 2.26 5.29 14.00
C ALA A 254 1.24 4.59 14.92
N ALA A 255 1.21 4.93 16.21
CA ALA A 255 0.22 4.36 17.14
C ALA A 255 -1.23 4.73 16.79
N LYS A 256 -1.47 5.98 16.36
CA LYS A 256 -2.79 6.44 15.90
C LYS A 256 -3.21 5.75 14.60
N GLU A 257 -2.43 5.89 13.53
CA GLU A 257 -2.86 5.43 12.20
C GLU A 257 -2.75 3.91 12.00
N LEU A 258 -1.83 3.23 12.69
CA LEU A 258 -1.66 1.78 12.59
C LEU A 258 -2.39 0.98 13.68
N SER A 259 -2.93 1.68 14.70
CA SER A 259 -3.60 1.07 15.86
C SER A 259 -2.68 0.18 16.71
N ILE A 260 -1.43 0.61 16.90
CA ILE A 260 -0.38 -0.12 17.64
C ILE A 260 -0.02 0.59 18.96
N VAL A 261 0.53 -0.15 19.92
CA VAL A 261 0.88 0.40 21.24
C VAL A 261 2.09 1.35 21.15
N CYS A 262 1.91 2.60 21.58
CA CYS A 262 3.02 3.51 21.87
C CYS A 262 3.50 3.32 23.31
N ILE A 263 4.78 2.99 23.49
CA ILE A 263 5.47 2.99 24.77
C ILE A 263 5.84 4.44 25.12
N PRO A 264 5.44 4.99 26.28
CA PRO A 264 5.73 6.37 26.66
C PRO A 264 7.24 6.70 26.76
N GLY A 265 7.57 7.95 26.48
CA GLY A 265 8.91 8.54 26.52
C GLY A 265 8.88 9.95 25.91
N LYS A 266 10.04 10.52 25.56
CA LYS A 266 10.11 11.82 24.86
C LYS A 266 9.38 11.75 23.51
N PHE A 267 8.54 12.73 23.21
CA PHE A 267 7.94 12.91 21.90
C PHE A 267 8.71 13.92 21.06
N ARG A 268 9.25 14.96 21.71
CA ARG A 268 10.05 16.01 21.08
C ARG A 268 11.45 15.52 20.70
N TYR A 269 11.94 15.99 19.55
CA TYR A 269 13.28 15.71 19.03
C TYR A 269 14.32 16.76 19.48
N ASP A 270 13.83 17.89 19.99
CA ASP A 270 14.58 18.96 20.67
C ASP A 270 14.71 18.70 22.17
N GLU A 271 15.77 19.23 22.80
CA GLU A 271 16.03 19.08 24.24
C GLU A 271 15.19 20.07 25.08
N HIS A 272 13.87 19.95 25.01
CA HIS A 272 12.96 20.83 25.73
C HIS A 272 12.90 20.50 27.24
N PRO A 273 12.99 21.49 28.16
CA PRO A 273 13.00 21.25 29.61
C PRO A 273 11.83 20.43 30.16
N SER A 274 10.64 20.52 29.54
CA SER A 274 9.47 19.73 29.97
C SER A 274 9.66 18.22 29.82
N GLU A 275 10.49 17.77 28.88
CA GLU A 275 10.76 16.35 28.60
C GLU A 275 12.16 15.91 29.09
N ALA A 276 12.90 16.79 29.78
CA ALA A 276 14.23 16.51 30.33
C ALA A 276 14.22 15.44 31.45
N HIS A 277 13.06 15.18 32.07
CA HIS A 277 12.87 14.15 33.10
C HIS A 277 12.72 12.72 32.53
N LEU A 278 12.82 12.55 31.21
CA LEU A 278 12.70 11.28 30.50
C LEU A 278 14.05 10.94 29.85
N ASP A 279 14.52 9.69 29.97
CA ASP A 279 15.82 9.28 29.41
C ASP A 279 15.76 8.79 27.95
N ARG A 280 14.56 8.49 27.43
CA ARG A 280 14.37 7.77 26.15
C ARG A 280 13.18 8.30 25.37
N PHE A 281 13.21 8.18 24.05
CA PHE A 281 12.07 8.48 23.18
C PHE A 281 10.88 7.54 23.40
N ALA A 282 9.67 8.09 23.25
CA ALA A 282 8.45 7.33 23.04
C ALA A 282 8.63 6.42 21.82
N SER A 283 8.03 5.22 21.81
CA SER A 283 8.24 4.30 20.69
C SER A 283 7.15 3.27 20.46
N ALA A 284 6.89 3.00 19.19
CA ALA A 284 6.08 1.89 18.70
C ALA A 284 6.96 0.91 17.89
N SER A 285 6.49 -0.29 17.60
CA SER A 285 7.27 -1.27 16.81
C SER A 285 6.37 -2.25 16.05
N VAL A 286 6.85 -2.73 14.90
CA VAL A 286 6.19 -3.73 14.05
C VAL A 286 7.22 -4.77 13.54
N PRO A 287 6.85 -6.05 13.30
CA PRO A 287 7.78 -7.05 12.76
C PRO A 287 8.30 -6.67 11.37
N VAL A 288 9.51 -7.10 10.99
CA VAL A 288 10.11 -6.80 9.67
C VAL A 288 9.21 -7.24 8.51
N HIS A 289 8.63 -8.45 8.59
CA HIS A 289 7.72 -8.99 7.56
C HIS A 289 6.37 -8.25 7.44
N ARG A 290 6.09 -7.22 8.26
CA ARG A 290 4.89 -6.39 8.18
C ARG A 290 5.14 -4.99 7.62
N LEU A 291 6.37 -4.69 7.19
CA LEU A 291 6.78 -3.37 6.68
C LEU A 291 5.77 -2.81 5.67
N ASN A 292 5.54 -3.53 4.56
CA ASN A 292 4.76 -3.06 3.43
C ASN A 292 3.32 -2.69 3.84
N VAL A 293 2.67 -3.54 4.64
CA VAL A 293 1.31 -3.33 5.16
C VAL A 293 1.21 -2.05 6.01
N HIS A 294 2.23 -1.77 6.83
CA HIS A 294 2.25 -0.58 7.68
C HIS A 294 2.70 0.68 6.92
N ALA A 295 3.60 0.56 5.94
CA ALA A 295 3.99 1.65 5.06
C ALA A 295 2.80 2.09 4.17
N LYS A 296 2.11 1.14 3.51
CA LYS A 296 0.91 1.41 2.68
C LYS A 296 -0.17 2.13 3.47
N ARG A 297 -0.42 1.73 4.73
CA ARG A 297 -1.37 2.44 5.64
C ARG A 297 -0.94 3.87 5.98
N LEU A 298 0.33 4.10 6.31
CA LEU A 298 0.83 5.45 6.63
C LEU A 298 0.83 6.38 5.41
N VAL A 299 1.17 5.86 4.22
CA VAL A 299 1.10 6.59 2.95
C VAL A 299 -0.35 6.89 2.56
N ALA A 300 -1.27 5.93 2.72
CA ALA A 300 -2.70 6.14 2.45
C ALA A 300 -3.30 7.25 3.33
N ALA A 301 -2.88 7.32 4.60
CA ALA A 301 -3.21 8.41 5.54
C ALA A 301 -2.53 9.76 5.22
N GLY A 302 -1.72 9.85 4.16
CA GLY A 302 -1.13 11.09 3.66
C GLY A 302 0.24 11.46 4.21
N HIS A 303 0.91 10.59 4.97
CA HIS A 303 2.25 10.86 5.47
C HIS A 303 3.34 10.58 4.41
N LYS A 304 4.40 11.39 4.38
CA LYS A 304 5.68 11.01 3.78
C LYS A 304 6.36 10.03 4.73
N VAL A 305 6.79 8.88 4.22
CA VAL A 305 7.29 7.75 5.02
C VAL A 305 8.70 7.40 4.56
N GLY A 306 9.65 7.34 5.49
CA GLY A 306 11.04 6.99 5.22
C GLY A 306 11.42 5.66 5.88
N VAL A 307 11.94 4.71 5.11
CA VAL A 307 12.42 3.42 5.64
C VAL A 307 13.94 3.47 5.80
N VAL A 308 14.39 3.23 7.03
CA VAL A 308 15.79 3.33 7.44
C VAL A 308 16.29 1.94 7.79
N ARG A 309 17.03 1.32 6.85
CA ARG A 309 17.58 -0.05 6.98
C ARG A 309 19.01 -0.05 7.53
N GLN A 310 19.42 -1.22 8.01
CA GLN A 310 20.82 -1.52 8.34
C GLN A 310 21.59 -1.83 7.05
N ILE A 311 22.78 -1.22 6.89
CA ILE A 311 23.61 -1.35 5.68
C ILE A 311 24.72 -2.40 5.86
N GLU A 312 25.08 -2.70 7.10
CA GLU A 312 26.05 -3.74 7.45
C GLU A 312 25.32 -5.04 7.86
N THR A 313 25.75 -6.18 7.32
CA THR A 313 25.32 -7.52 7.73
C THR A 313 26.12 -8.04 8.94
N ALA A 314 25.77 -9.21 9.46
CA ALA A 314 26.26 -9.66 10.77
C ALA A 314 27.61 -10.40 10.71
N ALA A 315 27.97 -11.07 9.61
CA ALA A 315 29.29 -11.65 9.42
C ALA A 315 30.30 -10.59 8.94
N LEU A 316 29.95 -9.82 7.89
CA LEU A 316 30.81 -8.72 7.39
C LEU A 316 31.19 -7.72 8.50
N LYS A 317 30.24 -7.32 9.37
CA LYS A 317 30.55 -6.41 10.49
C LYS A 317 31.49 -7.01 11.54
N LYS A 318 31.50 -8.34 11.75
CA LYS A 318 32.45 -8.98 12.67
C LYS A 318 33.87 -9.01 12.10
N ALA A 319 33.99 -9.17 10.77
CA ALA A 319 35.26 -9.19 10.06
C ALA A 319 35.90 -7.80 10.00
N GLY A 320 35.12 -6.78 9.62
CA GLY A 320 35.60 -5.41 9.42
C GLY A 320 36.04 -4.67 10.69
N ASP A 321 36.67 -3.51 10.48
CA ASP A 321 37.20 -2.65 11.55
C ASP A 321 36.09 -2.10 12.46
N ASN A 322 34.90 -1.90 11.90
CA ASN A 322 33.74 -1.31 12.58
C ASN A 322 32.99 -2.29 13.52
N ARG A 323 33.62 -3.41 13.92
CA ARG A 323 33.00 -4.51 14.70
C ARG A 323 32.43 -4.12 16.05
N ASN A 324 33.02 -3.11 16.70
CA ASN A 324 32.66 -2.68 18.05
C ASN A 324 31.61 -1.53 18.07
N ALA A 325 31.27 -0.96 16.91
CA ALA A 325 30.30 0.12 16.80
C ALA A 325 28.86 -0.41 16.60
N PRO A 326 27.82 0.44 16.75
CA PRO A 326 26.49 0.12 16.27
C PRO A 326 26.49 -0.23 14.76
N PHE A 327 25.49 -0.97 14.31
CA PHE A 327 25.23 -1.15 12.89
C PHE A 327 24.96 0.20 12.21
N VAL A 328 25.61 0.46 11.08
CA VAL A 328 25.35 1.65 10.25
C VAL A 328 23.96 1.55 9.62
N ARG A 329 23.20 2.64 9.70
CA ARG A 329 21.88 2.79 9.07
C ARG A 329 21.88 3.96 8.09
N LYS A 330 21.09 3.83 7.04
CA LYS A 330 20.76 4.92 6.11
C LYS A 330 19.28 4.86 5.77
N LEU A 331 18.72 5.99 5.38
CA LEU A 331 17.43 6.05 4.68
C LEU A 331 17.64 5.36 3.32
N THR A 332 16.91 4.28 3.06
CA THR A 332 17.02 3.50 1.80
C THR A 332 15.86 3.75 0.85
N ASN A 333 14.69 4.09 1.39
CA ASN A 333 13.48 4.30 0.61
C ASN A 333 12.68 5.45 1.23
N VAL A 334 12.08 6.28 0.39
CA VAL A 334 11.10 7.29 0.78
C VAL A 334 9.84 7.04 -0.03
N TYR A 335 8.67 7.28 0.56
CA TYR A 335 7.38 7.09 -0.10
C TYR A 335 6.39 8.21 0.30
N THR A 336 5.64 8.67 -0.69
CA THR A 336 4.47 9.56 -0.59
C THR A 336 3.33 8.96 -1.42
N LYS A 337 2.15 9.58 -1.45
CA LYS A 337 0.96 9.00 -2.11
C LYS A 337 1.11 8.93 -3.64
N GLY A 338 1.86 9.86 -4.24
CA GLY A 338 2.23 9.83 -5.66
C GLY A 338 3.42 8.93 -5.99
N THR A 339 4.29 8.61 -5.03
CA THR A 339 5.55 7.87 -5.26
C THR A 339 5.55 6.43 -4.74
N TYR A 340 4.54 6.01 -3.97
CA TYR A 340 4.42 4.63 -3.51
C TYR A 340 4.02 3.68 -4.63
N ILE A 341 4.98 2.86 -5.04
CA ILE A 341 4.80 1.73 -5.95
C ILE A 341 4.86 0.46 -5.07
N ASP A 342 3.79 -0.32 -5.06
CA ASP A 342 3.61 -1.42 -4.13
C ASP A 342 4.63 -2.55 -4.36
N GLU A 343 5.50 -2.79 -3.37
CA GLU A 343 6.54 -3.82 -3.42
C GLU A 343 5.99 -5.26 -3.33
N THR A 344 4.72 -5.41 -2.97
CA THR A 344 4.11 -6.71 -2.67
C THR A 344 3.37 -7.30 -3.87
N GLY A 345 3.04 -6.48 -4.87
CA GLY A 345 2.20 -6.89 -6.01
C GLY A 345 0.78 -7.29 -5.60
N GLU A 346 0.36 -7.00 -4.36
CA GLU A 346 -1.00 -7.21 -3.90
C GLU A 346 -1.93 -6.35 -4.75
N LEU A 347 -2.75 -7.02 -5.57
CA LEU A 347 -3.89 -6.41 -6.22
C LEU A 347 -4.66 -5.63 -5.16
N ASP A 348 -4.95 -4.35 -5.43
CA ASP A 348 -5.81 -3.54 -4.57
C ASP A 348 -7.18 -4.24 -4.51
N GLN A 349 -7.39 -5.02 -3.44
CA GLN A 349 -8.56 -5.88 -3.27
C GLN A 349 -9.78 -4.99 -3.14
N SER A 350 -10.92 -5.43 -3.67
CA SER A 350 -12.19 -4.70 -3.65
C SER A 350 -12.86 -4.76 -2.28
N GLY A 351 -12.15 -4.34 -1.23
CA GLY A 351 -12.66 -4.03 0.10
C GLY A 351 -12.58 -2.53 0.33
N ASP A 352 -13.73 -1.92 0.61
CA ASP A 352 -13.97 -0.47 0.73
C ASP A 352 -13.61 0.38 -0.51
N ASN A 353 -14.65 0.65 -1.32
CA ASN A 353 -14.63 1.54 -2.50
C ASN A 353 -14.40 3.04 -2.16
N THR A 354 -13.95 3.39 -0.95
CA THR A 354 -13.93 4.76 -0.43
C THR A 354 -12.55 5.44 -0.47
N SER A 355 -11.45 4.69 -0.55
CA SER A 355 -10.10 5.25 -0.70
C SER A 355 -9.64 5.25 -2.15
N ALA A 356 -8.95 6.31 -2.58
CA ALA A 356 -8.36 6.35 -3.90
C ALA A 356 -7.16 5.36 -3.99
N PRO A 357 -7.01 4.62 -5.11
CA PRO A 357 -5.93 3.65 -5.25
C PRO A 357 -4.56 4.32 -5.13
N SER A 358 -3.64 3.67 -4.39
CA SER A 358 -2.26 4.15 -4.25
C SER A 358 -1.54 4.20 -5.62
N GLY A 359 -0.75 5.26 -5.83
CA GLY A 359 -0.12 5.55 -7.13
C GLY A 359 -1.02 6.35 -8.08
N GLY A 360 -1.62 7.44 -7.60
CA GLY A 360 -2.29 8.44 -8.45
C GLY A 360 -1.28 9.39 -9.13
N TYR A 361 -1.78 10.44 -9.80
CA TYR A 361 -0.89 11.46 -10.37
C TYR A 361 -0.26 12.34 -9.29
N LEU A 362 1.03 12.64 -9.47
CA LEU A 362 1.78 13.72 -8.86
C LEU A 362 1.82 14.87 -9.86
N LEU A 363 1.28 16.04 -9.51
CA LEU A 363 1.18 17.21 -10.41
C LEU A 363 2.08 18.35 -9.92
N CYS A 364 3.02 18.76 -10.76
CA CYS A 364 3.79 19.98 -10.58
C CYS A 364 3.12 21.12 -11.33
N LEU A 365 3.06 22.29 -10.70
CA LEU A 365 2.43 23.50 -11.24
C LEU A 365 3.31 24.72 -10.96
N THR A 366 3.50 25.56 -11.98
CA THR A 366 4.08 26.89 -11.81
C THR A 366 3.16 27.95 -12.42
N GLU A 367 3.05 29.07 -11.74
CA GLU A 367 2.26 30.23 -12.16
C GLU A 367 3.20 31.41 -12.42
N SER A 368 2.85 32.22 -13.42
CA SER A 368 3.51 33.48 -13.76
C SER A 368 2.44 34.54 -14.02
N PRO A 369 2.47 35.72 -13.37
CA PRO A 369 1.44 36.74 -13.56
C PRO A 369 1.50 37.35 -14.97
N THR A 370 0.34 37.51 -15.59
CA THR A 370 0.16 38.12 -16.92
C THR A 370 -0.41 39.53 -16.77
N LYS A 371 -0.56 40.29 -17.87
CA LYS A 371 -1.12 41.65 -17.83
C LYS A 371 -2.58 41.64 -17.36
N GLY A 372 -2.85 42.37 -16.27
CA GLY A 372 -4.19 42.58 -15.72
C GLY A 372 -4.17 42.78 -14.20
N SER A 373 -5.29 43.19 -13.61
CA SER A 373 -5.46 43.27 -12.15
C SER A 373 -6.93 43.23 -11.76
N GLY A 374 -7.22 42.81 -10.52
CA GLY A 374 -8.60 42.68 -10.05
C GLY A 374 -9.39 41.63 -10.84
N THR A 375 -10.54 42.02 -11.40
CA THR A 375 -11.35 41.13 -12.27
C THR A 375 -10.63 40.71 -13.55
N ASP A 376 -9.68 41.52 -14.01
CA ASP A 376 -8.93 41.30 -15.24
C ASP A 376 -7.61 40.57 -14.96
N GLU A 377 -7.40 40.08 -13.73
CA GLU A 377 -6.21 39.32 -13.34
C GLU A 377 -6.07 38.03 -14.16
N LYS A 378 -5.11 38.05 -15.08
CA LYS A 378 -4.69 36.91 -15.88
C LYS A 378 -3.38 36.33 -15.39
N VAL A 379 -3.23 35.02 -15.56
CA VAL A 379 -1.99 34.29 -15.26
C VAL A 379 -1.68 33.27 -16.34
N HIS A 380 -0.40 32.98 -16.49
CA HIS A 380 0.12 31.94 -17.35
C HIS A 380 0.56 30.76 -16.48
N VAL A 381 0.12 29.55 -16.84
CA VAL A 381 0.24 28.36 -15.99
C VAL A 381 0.85 27.23 -16.80
N GLY A 382 2.00 26.72 -16.32
CA GLY A 382 2.57 25.47 -16.79
C GLY A 382 2.26 24.35 -15.81
N ILE A 383 1.89 23.17 -16.32
CA ILE A 383 1.72 21.95 -15.52
C ILE A 383 2.47 20.77 -16.14
N ILE A 384 2.97 19.89 -15.27
CA ILE A 384 3.32 18.51 -15.63
C ILE A 384 2.82 17.57 -14.55
N ALA A 385 2.09 16.54 -14.95
CA ALA A 385 1.57 15.48 -14.09
C ALA A 385 2.16 14.14 -14.51
N VAL A 386 2.70 13.41 -13.54
CA VAL A 386 3.31 12.09 -13.75
C VAL A 386 2.62 11.06 -12.85
N GLN A 387 2.42 9.85 -13.37
CA GLN A 387 1.95 8.72 -12.58
C GLN A 387 3.04 7.63 -12.53
N PRO A 388 3.88 7.61 -11.48
CA PRO A 388 4.94 6.60 -11.33
C PRO A 388 4.46 5.15 -11.34
N ALA A 389 3.19 4.89 -11.03
CA ALA A 389 2.60 3.55 -11.08
C ALA A 389 2.20 3.06 -12.48
N THR A 390 2.32 3.87 -13.54
CA THR A 390 1.93 3.50 -14.93
C THR A 390 2.89 4.01 -16.01
N GLY A 391 3.70 5.05 -15.73
CA GLY A 391 4.53 5.70 -16.74
C GLY A 391 3.84 6.84 -17.51
N ASP A 392 2.57 7.15 -17.21
CA ASP A 392 1.83 8.22 -17.89
C ASP A 392 2.36 9.61 -17.51
N ILE A 393 2.69 10.44 -18.52
CA ILE A 393 3.18 11.81 -18.36
C ILE A 393 2.28 12.77 -19.15
N ILE A 394 1.56 13.62 -18.45
CA ILE A 394 0.67 14.64 -19.03
C ILE A 394 1.29 16.01 -18.80
N TYR A 395 1.36 16.86 -19.82
CA TYR A 395 1.80 18.26 -19.66
C TYR A 395 0.80 19.22 -20.31
N ASP A 396 0.78 20.47 -19.87
CA ASP A 396 0.02 21.53 -20.53
C ASP A 396 0.55 22.93 -20.18
N ASP A 397 0.25 23.89 -21.06
CA ASP A 397 0.63 25.28 -20.93
C ASP A 397 -0.53 26.16 -21.43
N PHE A 398 -0.98 27.12 -20.61
CA PHE A 398 -2.18 27.89 -20.90
C PHE A 398 -2.22 29.25 -20.19
N GLU A 399 -3.11 30.13 -20.64
CA GLU A 399 -3.50 31.37 -19.96
C GLU A 399 -4.84 31.12 -19.25
N ASP A 400 -4.98 31.56 -17.99
CA ASP A 400 -6.23 31.47 -17.23
C ASP A 400 -6.63 32.85 -16.66
N GLY A 401 -7.93 33.10 -16.60
CA GLY A 401 -8.51 34.34 -16.10
C GLY A 401 -8.80 34.29 -14.60
N PHE A 402 -9.35 35.38 -14.06
CA PHE A 402 -9.65 35.53 -12.62
C PHE A 402 -10.45 34.37 -11.99
N MET A 403 -11.33 33.72 -12.78
CA MET A 403 -12.16 32.59 -12.33
C MET A 403 -11.45 31.23 -12.32
N ARG A 404 -10.22 31.14 -12.82
CA ARG A 404 -9.34 29.95 -12.77
C ARG A 404 -9.94 28.62 -13.27
N ARG A 405 -10.74 28.71 -14.34
CA ARG A 405 -11.52 27.58 -14.91
C ARG A 405 -10.65 26.56 -15.64
N GLU A 406 -9.52 27.00 -16.20
CA GLU A 406 -8.62 26.14 -16.95
C GLU A 406 -7.76 25.30 -15.98
N ILE A 407 -7.31 25.89 -14.87
CA ILE A 407 -6.71 25.14 -13.74
C ILE A 407 -7.72 24.13 -13.19
N GLU A 408 -8.91 24.58 -12.79
CA GLU A 408 -9.97 23.72 -12.21
C GLU A 408 -10.27 22.50 -13.09
N THR A 409 -10.49 22.72 -14.38
CA THR A 409 -10.75 21.64 -15.35
C THR A 409 -9.60 20.63 -15.44
N ARG A 410 -8.35 21.10 -15.46
CA ARG A 410 -7.17 20.21 -15.54
C ARG A 410 -6.98 19.42 -14.25
N LEU A 411 -7.17 20.04 -13.08
CA LEU A 411 -7.09 19.35 -11.79
C LEU A 411 -8.17 18.28 -11.63
N LEU A 412 -9.41 18.54 -12.05
CA LEU A 412 -10.50 17.56 -11.97
C LEU A 412 -10.38 16.41 -12.98
N HIS A 413 -9.75 16.64 -14.15
CA HIS A 413 -9.40 15.57 -15.10
C HIS A 413 -8.20 14.71 -14.67
N ILE A 414 -7.19 15.32 -14.03
CA ILE A 414 -5.95 14.63 -13.65
C ILE A 414 -6.10 13.92 -12.30
N SER A 415 -6.94 14.43 -11.40
CA SER A 415 -7.14 13.89 -10.05
C SER A 415 -5.82 13.68 -9.26
N PRO A 416 -4.99 14.74 -9.10
CA PRO A 416 -3.69 14.60 -8.45
C PRO A 416 -3.80 14.30 -6.96
N CYS A 417 -3.13 13.23 -6.53
CA CYS A 417 -3.00 12.83 -5.13
C CYS A 417 -1.88 13.58 -4.39
N GLU A 418 -1.04 14.31 -5.14
CA GLU A 418 0.10 15.05 -4.63
C GLU A 418 0.41 16.24 -5.54
N PHE A 419 0.72 17.40 -4.95
CA PHE A 419 1.02 18.65 -5.64
C PHE A 419 2.45 19.12 -5.33
N LEU A 420 3.19 19.50 -6.37
CA LEU A 420 4.50 20.15 -6.28
C LEU A 420 4.41 21.58 -6.84
N ILE A 421 4.24 22.56 -5.97
CA ILE A 421 4.06 23.96 -6.36
C ILE A 421 5.44 24.62 -6.51
N VAL A 422 5.73 25.18 -7.68
CA VAL A 422 7.01 25.85 -7.97
C VAL A 422 6.80 27.36 -8.03
N GLY A 423 7.22 28.04 -6.96
CA GLY A 423 7.02 29.47 -6.73
C GLY A 423 5.75 29.80 -5.94
N ASP A 424 5.45 31.10 -5.87
CA ASP A 424 4.22 31.59 -5.25
C ASP A 424 3.04 31.51 -6.22
N LEU A 425 1.86 31.14 -5.71
CA LEU A 425 0.62 31.16 -6.46
C LEU A 425 -0.19 32.42 -6.18
N SER A 426 -1.03 32.81 -7.13
CA SER A 426 -2.04 33.84 -6.93
C SER A 426 -3.07 33.42 -5.87
N LYS A 427 -3.73 34.39 -5.24
CA LYS A 427 -4.76 34.13 -4.22
C LYS A 427 -6.00 33.41 -4.75
N ALA A 428 -6.18 33.34 -6.07
CA ALA A 428 -7.23 32.57 -6.72
C ALA A 428 -6.79 31.11 -6.91
N SER A 429 -5.65 30.89 -7.56
CA SER A 429 -5.07 29.56 -7.80
C SER A 429 -4.81 28.80 -6.49
N ASP A 430 -4.24 29.47 -5.48
CA ASP A 430 -3.93 28.84 -4.20
C ASP A 430 -5.19 28.39 -3.45
N LYS A 431 -6.29 29.16 -3.52
CA LYS A 431 -7.58 28.76 -2.95
C LYS A 431 -8.14 27.50 -3.62
N ILE A 432 -8.02 27.38 -4.93
CA ILE A 432 -8.48 26.18 -5.66
C ILE A 432 -7.64 24.97 -5.28
N VAL A 433 -6.31 25.10 -5.24
CA VAL A 433 -5.43 24.00 -4.79
C VAL A 433 -5.73 23.62 -3.33
N GLN A 434 -5.92 24.58 -2.42
CA GLN A 434 -6.32 24.31 -1.03
C GLN A 434 -7.70 23.64 -0.92
N HIS A 435 -8.70 24.09 -1.69
CA HIS A 435 -10.04 23.51 -1.69
C HIS A 435 -10.03 22.07 -2.19
N LEU A 436 -9.37 21.83 -3.32
CA LEU A 436 -9.32 20.53 -4.00
C LEU A 436 -8.44 19.51 -3.26
N SER A 437 -7.33 19.92 -2.64
CA SER A 437 -6.48 19.04 -1.82
C SER A 437 -6.96 18.85 -0.37
N GLY A 438 -7.74 19.80 0.16
CA GLY A 438 -8.02 19.91 1.59
C GLY A 438 -9.15 19.02 2.13
N SER A 439 -10.11 18.62 1.28
CA SER A 439 -11.26 17.81 1.70
C SER A 439 -11.18 16.36 1.19
N SER A 440 -11.46 15.41 2.09
CA SER A 440 -11.66 13.99 1.76
C SER A 440 -13.00 13.71 1.06
N THR A 441 -13.89 14.70 0.93
CA THR A 441 -15.20 14.54 0.25
C THR A 441 -15.17 14.94 -1.23
N ASN A 442 -14.00 15.34 -1.75
CA ASN A 442 -13.86 15.78 -3.14
C ASN A 442 -13.83 14.60 -4.12
N VAL A 443 -13.88 14.88 -5.42
CA VAL A 443 -13.75 13.90 -6.53
C VAL A 443 -12.53 13.00 -6.39
N PHE A 444 -11.49 13.43 -5.68
CA PHE A 444 -10.26 12.66 -5.46
C PHE A 444 -10.37 11.63 -4.33
N GLY A 445 -11.43 11.67 -3.51
CA GLY A 445 -11.73 10.73 -2.40
C GLY A 445 -10.83 10.81 -1.16
N ASP A 446 -9.69 11.49 -1.26
CA ASP A 446 -8.69 11.61 -0.19
C ASP A 446 -8.06 13.01 -0.19
N ARG A 447 -7.42 13.36 0.93
CA ARG A 447 -6.60 14.58 1.01
C ARG A 447 -5.29 14.39 0.23
N SER A 448 -4.96 15.35 -0.64
CA SER A 448 -3.70 15.35 -1.40
C SER A 448 -2.59 16.04 -0.61
N ARG A 449 -1.35 15.52 -0.68
CA ARG A 449 -0.16 16.24 -0.14
C ARG A 449 0.11 17.46 -1.01
N VAL A 450 0.52 18.57 -0.39
CA VAL A 450 0.97 19.79 -1.09
C VAL A 450 2.37 20.13 -0.60
N GLU A 451 3.31 20.21 -1.54
CA GLU A 451 4.71 20.55 -1.33
C GLU A 451 5.04 21.82 -2.13
N ARG A 452 5.97 22.65 -1.64
CA ARG A 452 6.32 23.94 -2.25
C ARG A 452 7.82 24.09 -2.40
N VAL A 453 8.26 24.49 -3.58
CA VAL A 453 9.66 24.73 -3.96
C VAL A 453 9.81 26.21 -4.34
N PRO A 454 10.81 26.95 -3.84
CA PRO A 454 11.04 28.34 -4.22
C PRO A 454 11.44 28.46 -5.70
N LYS A 455 10.96 29.52 -6.37
CA LYS A 455 11.23 29.83 -7.78
C LYS A 455 12.21 31.01 -7.89
N PRO A 456 13.54 30.79 -7.88
CA PRO A 456 14.51 31.86 -8.08
C PRO A 456 14.40 32.45 -9.50
N LYS A 457 14.84 33.70 -9.68
CA LYS A 457 14.73 34.42 -10.96
C LYS A 457 15.49 33.74 -12.12
N THR A 458 16.50 32.94 -11.80
CA THR A 458 17.33 32.17 -12.74
C THR A 458 16.75 30.81 -13.10
N MET A 459 15.66 30.37 -12.45
CA MET A 459 15.12 29.01 -12.56
C MET A 459 14.77 28.59 -14.00
N ALA A 460 14.37 29.51 -14.88
CA ALA A 460 14.12 29.20 -16.28
C ALA A 460 15.38 28.68 -16.99
N ALA A 461 16.50 29.42 -16.89
CA ALA A 461 17.77 29.04 -17.49
C ALA A 461 18.38 27.80 -16.82
N GLU A 462 18.29 27.71 -15.49
CA GLU A 462 18.70 26.53 -14.71
C GLU A 462 17.90 25.28 -15.12
N ALA A 463 16.58 25.41 -15.32
CA ALA A 463 15.71 24.32 -15.75
C ALA A 463 16.02 23.85 -17.16
N HIS A 464 16.19 24.75 -18.13
CA HIS A 464 16.61 24.38 -19.48
C HIS A 464 17.97 23.66 -19.49
N SER A 465 18.94 24.14 -18.69
CA SER A 465 20.25 23.49 -18.55
C SER A 465 20.14 22.08 -17.92
N HIS A 466 19.47 21.97 -16.78
CA HIS A 466 19.29 20.71 -16.04
C HIS A 466 18.53 19.65 -16.86
N VAL A 467 17.44 20.04 -17.53
CA VAL A 467 16.69 19.16 -18.42
C VAL A 467 17.56 18.72 -19.60
N THR A 468 18.28 19.66 -20.24
CA THR A 468 19.17 19.31 -21.36
C THR A 468 20.23 18.29 -20.92
N GLN A 469 20.87 18.50 -19.77
CA GLN A 469 21.87 17.57 -19.23
C GLN A 469 21.26 16.18 -18.93
N PHE A 470 20.11 16.13 -18.26
CA PHE A 470 19.43 14.87 -17.90
C PHE A 470 19.13 13.98 -19.12
N TYR A 471 18.78 14.56 -20.27
CA TYR A 471 18.60 13.80 -21.51
C TYR A 471 19.90 13.59 -22.29
N ALA A 472 20.83 14.56 -22.28
CA ALA A 472 22.12 14.46 -22.96
C ALA A 472 23.00 13.32 -22.41
N ASP A 473 22.92 13.05 -21.10
CA ASP A 473 23.59 11.91 -20.48
C ASP A 473 23.00 10.56 -20.90
N LYS A 474 21.70 10.50 -21.28
CA LYS A 474 21.05 9.28 -21.80
C LYS A 474 21.28 9.04 -23.30
N THR A 475 21.40 10.09 -24.12
CA THR A 475 21.74 9.94 -25.55
C THR A 475 23.08 9.23 -25.82
N LYS A 476 23.93 9.07 -24.80
CA LYS A 476 25.22 8.37 -24.88
C LYS A 476 25.07 6.85 -24.97
N GLU A 477 23.88 6.31 -24.72
CA GLU A 477 23.59 4.86 -24.69
C GLU A 477 23.07 4.29 -26.03
N ASN A 478 23.36 4.98 -27.15
CA ASN A 478 23.08 4.57 -28.55
C ASN A 478 21.60 4.25 -28.89
N ASP A 479 20.80 5.28 -29.15
CA ASP A 479 19.56 5.13 -29.94
C ASP A 479 19.25 6.42 -30.73
N GLU A 480 18.96 6.30 -32.04
CA GLU A 480 18.55 7.43 -32.89
C GLU A 480 17.24 8.07 -32.41
N ASN A 481 16.34 7.28 -31.79
CA ASN A 481 15.13 7.82 -31.15
C ASN A 481 15.49 8.89 -30.12
N SER A 482 16.55 8.68 -29.32
CA SER A 482 16.90 9.57 -28.20
C SER A 482 17.20 11.00 -28.65
N ALA A 483 17.69 11.20 -29.88
CA ALA A 483 17.89 12.53 -30.46
C ALA A 483 16.57 13.23 -30.80
N ALA A 484 15.63 12.54 -31.47
CA ALA A 484 14.29 13.07 -31.77
C ALA A 484 13.46 13.33 -30.49
N LEU A 485 13.70 12.54 -29.44
CA LEU A 485 13.07 12.68 -28.14
C LEU A 485 13.62 13.88 -27.36
N LEU A 486 14.94 14.11 -27.39
CA LEU A 486 15.56 15.35 -26.91
C LEU A 486 14.97 16.57 -27.64
N GLU A 487 14.82 16.50 -28.98
CA GLU A 487 14.21 17.58 -29.76
C GLU A 487 12.75 17.86 -29.36
N LYS A 488 11.96 16.80 -29.08
CA LYS A 488 10.58 16.94 -28.56
C LYS A 488 10.55 17.62 -27.18
N VAL A 489 11.50 17.31 -26.29
CA VAL A 489 11.59 17.92 -24.95
C VAL A 489 12.09 19.37 -25.01
N LEU A 490 13.07 19.68 -25.86
CA LEU A 490 13.57 21.05 -26.07
C LEU A 490 12.52 21.99 -26.70
N LYS A 491 11.48 21.44 -27.32
CA LYS A 491 10.31 22.18 -27.84
C LYS A 491 9.19 22.40 -26.80
N LEU A 492 9.37 22.01 -25.54
CA LEU A 492 8.40 22.29 -24.47
C LEU A 492 8.43 23.78 -24.06
N PRO A 493 7.28 24.37 -23.67
CA PRO A 493 7.24 25.73 -23.10
C PRO A 493 8.15 25.91 -21.88
N GLU A 494 8.62 27.13 -21.63
CA GLU A 494 9.47 27.48 -20.48
C GLU A 494 8.79 27.09 -19.14
N SER A 495 7.50 27.39 -19.02
CA SER A 495 6.63 27.06 -17.88
C SER A 495 6.62 25.56 -17.55
N VAL A 496 6.47 24.72 -18.58
CA VAL A 496 6.50 23.25 -18.51
C VAL A 496 7.91 22.75 -18.23
N THR A 497 8.93 23.38 -18.80
CA THR A 497 10.35 23.01 -18.58
C THR A 497 10.79 23.28 -17.14
N ILE A 498 10.36 24.40 -16.54
CA ILE A 498 10.52 24.68 -15.10
C ILE A 498 9.88 23.57 -14.25
N CYS A 499 8.64 23.18 -14.58
CA CYS A 499 7.95 22.12 -13.85
C CYS A 499 8.60 20.74 -14.05
N LEU A 500 9.10 20.42 -15.25
CA LEU A 500 9.82 19.19 -15.55
C LEU A 500 11.14 19.11 -14.76
N SER A 501 11.93 20.19 -14.73
CA SER A 501 13.16 20.28 -13.93
C SER A 501 12.89 20.05 -12.45
N ALA A 502 11.89 20.73 -11.88
CA ALA A 502 11.50 20.56 -10.48
C ALA A 502 11.01 19.12 -10.19
N MET A 503 10.26 18.51 -11.12
CA MET A 503 9.76 17.15 -10.98
C MET A 503 10.86 16.08 -11.11
N ILE A 504 11.88 16.29 -11.95
CA ILE A 504 13.09 15.45 -12.02
C ILE A 504 13.82 15.51 -10.67
N THR A 505 14.05 16.70 -10.13
CA THR A 505 14.70 16.88 -8.81
C THR A 505 13.90 16.21 -7.70
N HIS A 506 12.57 16.40 -7.65
CA HIS A 506 11.69 15.78 -6.66
C HIS A 506 11.74 14.25 -6.76
N LEU A 507 11.48 13.67 -7.94
CA LEU A 507 11.50 12.22 -8.12
C LEU A 507 12.88 11.56 -7.93
N THR A 508 13.96 12.35 -7.94
CA THR A 508 15.31 11.85 -7.62
C THR A 508 15.46 11.50 -6.13
N GLU A 509 14.73 12.15 -5.20
CA GLU A 509 14.70 11.75 -3.77
C GLU A 509 14.13 10.32 -3.58
N TYR A 510 13.27 9.88 -4.51
CA TYR A 510 12.54 8.60 -4.44
C TYR A 510 13.14 7.51 -5.35
N GLY A 511 14.18 7.84 -6.13
CA GLY A 511 14.76 6.98 -7.17
C GLY A 511 13.78 6.68 -8.31
N LEU A 512 12.92 7.62 -8.67
CA LEU A 512 11.84 7.47 -9.66
C LEU A 512 12.02 8.33 -10.92
N GLN A 513 13.03 9.21 -10.96
CA GLN A 513 13.30 10.17 -12.02
C GLN A 513 13.53 9.52 -13.40
N HIS A 514 13.92 8.24 -13.44
CA HIS A 514 14.15 7.50 -14.67
C HIS A 514 12.92 7.45 -15.59
N ILE A 515 11.70 7.59 -15.04
CA ILE A 515 10.42 7.67 -15.77
C ILE A 515 10.42 8.69 -16.91
N PHE A 516 11.16 9.78 -16.78
CA PHE A 516 11.26 10.79 -17.84
C PHE A 516 12.02 10.30 -19.08
N GLY A 517 12.71 9.15 -19.00
CA GLY A 517 13.18 8.42 -20.17
C GLY A 517 12.08 7.78 -21.01
N LEU A 518 10.88 7.57 -20.45
CA LEU A 518 9.72 6.98 -21.15
C LEU A 518 8.96 8.05 -21.97
N THR A 519 9.73 8.80 -22.77
CA THR A 519 9.35 10.04 -23.49
C THR A 519 8.21 9.86 -24.50
N LYS A 520 7.99 8.65 -25.02
CA LYS A 520 6.84 8.29 -25.87
C LYS A 520 5.50 8.56 -25.17
N TYR A 521 5.45 8.51 -23.84
CA TYR A 521 4.22 8.73 -23.05
C TYR A 521 3.97 10.19 -22.67
N PHE A 522 4.82 11.15 -23.07
CA PHE A 522 4.54 12.59 -22.93
C PHE A 522 3.37 13.01 -23.85
N GLN A 523 2.22 13.32 -23.24
CA GLN A 523 0.96 13.70 -23.89
C GLN A 523 0.53 15.12 -23.47
N SER A 524 0.22 15.99 -24.43
CA SER A 524 -0.38 17.30 -24.13
C SER A 524 -1.85 17.13 -23.70
N PHE A 525 -2.25 17.80 -22.61
CA PHE A 525 -3.64 17.79 -22.15
C PHE A 525 -4.57 18.44 -23.17
N SER A 526 -4.25 19.65 -23.65
CA SER A 526 -5.07 20.45 -24.58
C SER A 526 -5.01 19.98 -26.04
N THR A 527 -4.76 18.70 -26.28
CA THR A 527 -4.74 18.10 -27.63
C THR A 527 -6.14 18.16 -28.27
N ARG A 528 -6.30 18.98 -29.31
CA ARG A 528 -7.56 19.27 -30.05
C ARG A 528 -8.32 18.07 -30.65
N GLN A 529 -7.83 16.84 -30.45
CA GLN A 529 -8.50 15.60 -30.85
C GLN A 529 -9.62 15.17 -29.91
N HIS A 530 -9.75 15.79 -28.72
CA HIS A 530 -10.69 15.37 -27.68
C HIS A 530 -11.62 16.50 -27.21
N MET A 531 -12.82 16.13 -26.79
CA MET A 531 -13.81 17.03 -26.20
C MET A 531 -13.35 17.43 -24.79
N LEU A 532 -13.20 18.75 -24.57
CA LEU A 532 -12.95 19.31 -23.25
C LEU A 532 -14.26 19.41 -22.45
N ILE A 533 -14.53 18.38 -21.65
CA ILE A 533 -15.60 18.41 -20.63
C ILE A 533 -15.05 19.16 -19.41
N ASN A 534 -15.69 20.24 -18.96
CA ASN A 534 -15.24 20.95 -17.75
C ASN A 534 -15.58 20.16 -16.47
N GLY A 535 -14.92 20.50 -15.36
CA GLY A 535 -15.06 19.77 -14.09
C GLY A 535 -16.51 19.67 -13.58
N THR A 536 -17.23 20.79 -13.58
CA THR A 536 -18.64 20.84 -13.16
C THR A 536 -19.57 20.01 -14.04
N THR A 537 -19.26 19.80 -15.32
CA THR A 537 -20.01 18.88 -16.20
C THR A 537 -19.67 17.42 -15.93
N LEU A 538 -18.41 17.08 -15.59
CA LEU A 538 -18.05 15.71 -15.18
C LEU A 538 -18.80 15.27 -13.91
N GLU A 539 -18.99 16.20 -12.96
CA GLU A 539 -19.78 15.98 -11.75
C GLU A 539 -21.29 15.95 -12.05
N SER A 540 -21.81 16.93 -12.80
CA SER A 540 -23.26 17.06 -13.08
C SER A 540 -23.82 15.96 -13.99
N LEU A 541 -22.97 15.30 -14.79
CA LEU A 541 -23.33 14.14 -15.61
C LEU A 541 -22.93 12.80 -14.95
N GLU A 542 -22.51 12.82 -13.68
CA GLU A 542 -22.12 11.65 -12.88
C GLU A 542 -21.14 10.72 -13.63
N VAL A 543 -20.12 11.29 -14.27
CA VAL A 543 -19.30 10.57 -15.26
C VAL A 543 -18.45 9.46 -14.62
N TYR A 544 -17.88 9.71 -13.44
CA TYR A 544 -17.03 8.75 -12.71
C TYR A 544 -17.59 8.32 -11.35
N ARG A 545 -18.47 9.13 -10.75
CA ARG A 545 -19.06 8.94 -9.42
C ARG A 545 -20.46 9.53 -9.43
N ASN A 546 -21.38 8.97 -8.64
CA ASN A 546 -22.69 9.57 -8.44
C ASN A 546 -22.65 10.70 -7.39
N SER A 547 -23.64 11.58 -7.42
CA SER A 547 -23.78 12.73 -6.50
C SER A 547 -24.31 12.37 -5.10
N THR A 548 -24.91 11.19 -4.94
CA THR A 548 -25.68 10.77 -3.75
C THR A 548 -24.82 10.16 -2.65
N ASP A 549 -23.93 9.21 -2.98
CA ASP A 549 -23.02 8.54 -2.04
C ASP A 549 -21.54 8.65 -2.43
N GLN A 550 -21.22 9.36 -3.53
CA GLN A 550 -19.87 9.57 -4.07
C GLN A 550 -19.14 8.28 -4.47
N SER A 551 -19.84 7.14 -4.57
CA SER A 551 -19.27 5.91 -5.12
C SER A 551 -19.34 5.89 -6.66
N GLU A 552 -18.54 5.03 -7.27
CA GLU A 552 -18.57 4.80 -8.72
C GLU A 552 -19.87 4.12 -9.18
N LYS A 553 -20.61 3.44 -8.31
CA LYS A 553 -21.84 2.74 -8.67
C LYS A 553 -22.92 3.74 -9.09
N GLY A 554 -23.60 3.47 -10.21
CA GLY A 554 -24.58 4.39 -10.80
C GLY A 554 -23.99 5.44 -11.76
N SER A 555 -22.67 5.65 -11.74
CA SER A 555 -21.99 6.53 -12.71
C SER A 555 -22.01 5.99 -14.14
N LEU A 556 -21.71 6.87 -15.11
CA LEU A 556 -21.48 6.46 -16.50
C LEU A 556 -20.32 5.45 -16.62
N MET A 557 -19.24 5.63 -15.87
CA MET A 557 -18.13 4.66 -15.80
C MET A 557 -18.62 3.27 -15.41
N TRP A 558 -19.41 3.14 -14.33
CA TRP A 558 -19.95 1.85 -13.89
C TRP A 558 -20.93 1.23 -14.90
N ALA A 559 -21.73 2.05 -15.58
CA ALA A 559 -22.62 1.57 -16.64
C ALA A 559 -21.82 0.98 -17.81
N LEU A 560 -20.74 1.63 -18.24
CA LEU A 560 -19.95 1.24 -19.41
C LEU A 560 -18.86 0.19 -19.13
N ASP A 561 -18.34 0.09 -17.91
CA ASP A 561 -17.22 -0.80 -17.59
C ASP A 561 -17.62 -2.27 -17.48
N LYS A 562 -17.12 -3.07 -18.42
CA LYS A 562 -17.16 -4.53 -18.50
C LYS A 562 -15.75 -5.09 -18.81
N THR A 563 -14.70 -4.28 -18.61
CA THR A 563 -13.31 -4.65 -18.89
C THR A 563 -12.85 -5.79 -17.99
N GLN A 564 -11.96 -6.63 -18.51
CA GLN A 564 -11.44 -7.80 -17.78
C GLN A 564 -10.07 -7.51 -17.13
N THR A 565 -9.36 -6.49 -17.59
CA THR A 565 -7.99 -6.15 -17.18
C THR A 565 -7.90 -4.76 -16.57
N ARG A 566 -7.00 -4.57 -15.60
CA ARG A 566 -6.77 -3.25 -14.97
C ARG A 566 -6.26 -2.18 -15.95
N PRO A 567 -5.38 -2.48 -16.93
CA PRO A 567 -5.04 -1.55 -18.01
C PRO A 567 -6.25 -1.15 -18.86
N GLY A 568 -7.12 -2.11 -19.22
CA GLY A 568 -8.38 -1.83 -19.92
C GLY A 568 -9.28 -0.89 -19.13
N GLN A 569 -9.53 -1.18 -17.85
CA GLN A 569 -10.32 -0.33 -16.94
C GLN A 569 -9.80 1.13 -16.88
N ARG A 570 -8.47 1.32 -16.82
CA ARG A 570 -7.85 2.65 -16.85
C ARG A 570 -8.01 3.35 -18.19
N LEU A 571 -7.81 2.62 -19.30
CA LEU A 571 -7.94 3.17 -20.64
C LEU A 571 -9.40 3.55 -20.97
N LEU A 572 -10.38 2.74 -20.53
CA LEU A 572 -11.81 3.03 -20.70
C LEU A 572 -12.20 4.31 -19.94
N ARG A 573 -11.74 4.47 -18.68
CA ARG A 573 -11.93 5.72 -17.92
C ARG A 573 -11.36 6.94 -18.67
N LYS A 574 -10.17 6.79 -19.25
CA LYS A 574 -9.50 7.83 -20.08
C LYS A 574 -10.29 8.15 -21.36
N TRP A 575 -10.93 7.16 -22.00
CA TRP A 575 -11.79 7.36 -23.18
C TRP A 575 -13.12 8.06 -22.82
N ILE A 576 -13.73 7.71 -21.69
CA ILE A 576 -15.01 8.29 -21.23
C ILE A 576 -14.81 9.76 -20.84
N GLY A 577 -13.74 10.07 -20.09
CA GLY A 577 -13.42 11.45 -19.72
C GLY A 577 -12.97 12.34 -20.88
N ARG A 578 -12.45 11.75 -21.96
CA ARG A 578 -11.95 12.46 -23.15
C ARG A 578 -12.53 11.85 -24.44
N PRO A 579 -13.81 12.08 -24.76
CA PRO A 579 -14.41 11.67 -26.02
C PRO A 579 -13.63 12.25 -27.21
N LEU A 580 -13.58 11.54 -28.34
CA LEU A 580 -12.94 12.04 -29.56
C LEU A 580 -13.81 13.12 -30.25
N LEU A 581 -13.14 14.07 -30.92
CA LEU A 581 -13.74 15.02 -31.86
C LEU A 581 -13.46 14.65 -33.33
N ASP A 582 -12.51 13.74 -33.55
CA ASP A 582 -12.10 13.27 -34.87
C ASP A 582 -13.10 12.24 -35.42
N GLN A 583 -13.82 12.61 -36.49
CA GLN A 583 -14.85 11.77 -37.11
C GLN A 583 -14.28 10.44 -37.61
N GLN A 584 -13.10 10.42 -38.24
CA GLN A 584 -12.52 9.18 -38.76
C GLN A 584 -12.23 8.20 -37.63
N ARG A 585 -11.64 8.69 -36.54
CA ARG A 585 -11.28 7.86 -35.37
C ARG A 585 -12.49 7.44 -34.53
N LEU A 586 -13.60 8.18 -34.61
CA LEU A 586 -14.89 7.75 -34.09
C LEU A 586 -15.48 6.60 -34.94
N GLU A 587 -15.44 6.73 -36.27
CA GLU A 587 -15.94 5.70 -37.21
C GLU A 587 -15.10 4.41 -37.15
N GLU A 588 -13.78 4.50 -37.03
CA GLU A 588 -12.87 3.37 -36.80
C GLU A 588 -13.24 2.60 -35.52
N ARG A 589 -13.46 3.30 -34.40
CA ARG A 589 -13.88 2.69 -33.13
C ARG A 589 -15.26 2.07 -33.20
N VAL A 590 -16.24 2.74 -33.82
CA VAL A 590 -17.59 2.20 -33.98
C VAL A 590 -17.56 0.95 -34.86
N SER A 591 -16.78 0.94 -35.94
CA SER A 591 -16.61 -0.22 -36.82
C SER A 591 -15.94 -1.40 -36.10
N ALA A 592 -14.99 -1.14 -35.20
CA ALA A 592 -14.40 -2.17 -34.34
C ALA A 592 -15.41 -2.78 -33.35
N VAL A 593 -16.21 -1.93 -32.69
CA VAL A 593 -17.26 -2.37 -31.75
C VAL A 593 -18.36 -3.16 -32.47
N GLU A 594 -18.75 -2.73 -33.67
CA GLU A 594 -19.70 -3.41 -34.55
C GLU A 594 -19.18 -4.79 -34.99
N GLU A 595 -17.92 -4.89 -35.46
CA GLU A 595 -17.35 -6.19 -35.83
C GLU A 595 -17.31 -7.16 -34.64
N LEU A 596 -16.93 -6.70 -33.44
CA LEU A 596 -16.93 -7.54 -32.24
C LEU A 596 -18.33 -8.00 -31.84
N LEU A 597 -19.34 -7.14 -31.98
CA LEU A 597 -20.75 -7.46 -31.70
C LEU A 597 -21.30 -8.48 -32.69
N GLU A 598 -21.11 -8.27 -34.00
CA GLU A 598 -21.50 -9.24 -35.04
C GLU A 598 -20.82 -10.61 -34.85
N ASN A 599 -19.54 -10.60 -34.47
CA ASN A 599 -18.73 -11.80 -34.33
C ASN A 599 -18.73 -12.39 -32.91
N GLN A 600 -19.59 -11.93 -31.99
CA GLN A 600 -19.56 -12.30 -30.56
C GLN A 600 -19.56 -13.81 -30.28
N SER A 601 -20.25 -14.61 -31.12
CA SER A 601 -20.32 -16.07 -31.00
C SER A 601 -19.20 -16.83 -31.73
N THR A 602 -18.27 -16.13 -32.39
CA THR A 602 -17.19 -16.76 -33.18
C THR A 602 -16.03 -17.23 -32.31
N VAL A 603 -15.27 -18.22 -32.81
CA VAL A 603 -14.06 -18.70 -32.13
C VAL A 603 -13.02 -17.58 -31.96
N LYS A 604 -12.88 -16.66 -32.92
CA LYS A 604 -11.91 -15.55 -32.84
C LYS A 604 -12.19 -14.59 -31.68
N VAL A 605 -13.46 -14.24 -31.43
CA VAL A 605 -13.84 -13.35 -30.32
C VAL A 605 -13.77 -14.10 -28.99
N ASN A 606 -14.33 -15.30 -28.90
CA ASN A 606 -14.26 -16.12 -27.68
C ASN A 606 -12.82 -16.37 -27.21
N LYS A 607 -11.88 -16.58 -28.15
CA LYS A 607 -10.45 -16.71 -27.87
C LYS A 607 -9.85 -15.44 -27.26
N LEU A 608 -10.12 -14.28 -27.85
CA LEU A 608 -9.68 -12.97 -27.34
C LEU A 608 -10.22 -12.70 -25.92
N THR A 609 -11.53 -12.93 -25.71
CA THR A 609 -12.17 -12.76 -24.39
C THR A 609 -11.61 -13.75 -23.35
N GLY A 610 -11.40 -15.01 -23.73
CA GLY A 610 -10.81 -16.02 -22.85
C GLY A 610 -9.37 -15.71 -22.45
N MET A 611 -8.56 -15.19 -23.38
CA MET A 611 -7.21 -14.70 -23.08
C MET A 611 -7.27 -13.55 -22.07
N LEU A 612 -8.08 -12.52 -22.31
CA LEU A 612 -8.21 -11.36 -21.43
C LEU A 612 -8.66 -11.75 -20.01
N ALA A 613 -9.68 -12.61 -19.89
CA ALA A 613 -10.16 -13.11 -18.60
C ALA A 613 -9.15 -14.00 -17.85
N SER A 614 -8.09 -14.48 -18.51
CA SER A 614 -7.00 -15.23 -17.87
C SER A 614 -5.96 -14.32 -17.18
N ILE A 615 -5.91 -13.03 -17.53
CA ILE A 615 -4.88 -12.08 -17.10
C ILE A 615 -5.26 -11.49 -15.74
N LYS A 616 -4.77 -12.13 -14.67
CA LYS A 616 -5.02 -11.74 -13.28
C LYS A 616 -4.04 -10.70 -12.73
N ALA A 617 -2.93 -10.45 -13.42
CA ALA A 617 -1.89 -9.51 -13.02
C ALA A 617 -2.10 -8.14 -13.67
N ASP A 618 -1.76 -7.07 -12.94
CA ASP A 618 -1.72 -5.72 -13.50
C ASP A 618 -0.39 -5.51 -14.26
N LEU A 619 -0.34 -5.99 -15.50
CA LEU A 619 0.88 -6.02 -16.33
C LEU A 619 1.52 -4.63 -16.53
N GLU A 620 0.70 -3.57 -16.55
CA GLU A 620 1.18 -2.18 -16.64
C GLU A 620 1.95 -1.76 -15.37
N ARG A 621 1.43 -2.12 -14.18
CA ARG A 621 2.14 -1.91 -12.91
C ARG A 621 3.37 -2.82 -12.76
N SER A 622 3.30 -4.09 -13.16
CA SER A 622 4.46 -4.99 -13.04
C SER A 622 5.58 -4.62 -14.03
N LEU A 623 5.27 -4.14 -15.24
CA LEU A 623 6.30 -3.63 -16.17
C LEU A 623 6.99 -2.37 -15.61
N ILE A 624 6.29 -1.41 -15.02
CA ILE A 624 6.96 -0.24 -14.42
C ILE A 624 7.76 -0.62 -13.16
N ARG A 625 7.34 -1.65 -12.41
CA ARG A 625 8.15 -2.21 -11.30
C ARG A 625 9.44 -2.86 -11.78
N ILE A 626 9.41 -3.57 -12.91
CA ILE A 626 10.62 -4.09 -13.57
C ILE A 626 11.53 -2.92 -13.98
N TYR A 627 10.97 -1.90 -14.64
CA TYR A 627 11.71 -0.71 -15.08
C TYR A 627 12.43 0.03 -13.93
N TYR A 628 11.85 0.05 -12.73
CA TYR A 628 12.47 0.65 -11.54
C TYR A 628 13.37 -0.29 -10.73
N GLY A 629 13.58 -1.54 -11.14
CA GLY A 629 14.31 -2.54 -10.34
C GLY A 629 13.58 -2.95 -9.04
N LYS A 630 12.28 -2.67 -8.93
CA LYS A 630 11.43 -2.90 -7.74
C LYS A 630 10.52 -4.14 -7.88
N CYS A 631 10.77 -5.00 -8.87
CA CYS A 631 10.06 -6.25 -9.11
C CYS A 631 10.63 -7.39 -8.24
N THR A 632 9.79 -8.34 -7.81
CA THR A 632 10.24 -9.52 -7.02
C THR A 632 10.44 -10.74 -7.93
N ARG A 633 11.25 -11.73 -7.49
CA ARG A 633 11.51 -12.95 -8.29
C ARG A 633 10.24 -13.75 -8.63
N PRO A 634 9.24 -13.90 -7.73
CA PRO A 634 7.96 -14.54 -8.08
C PRO A 634 7.11 -13.70 -9.05
N GLU A 635 7.11 -12.37 -8.90
CA GLU A 635 6.35 -11.46 -9.76
C GLU A 635 6.93 -11.43 -11.18
N LEU A 636 8.26 -11.35 -11.32
CA LEU A 636 8.94 -11.35 -12.62
C LEU A 636 8.56 -12.61 -13.41
N LEU A 637 8.67 -13.78 -12.78
CA LEU A 637 8.26 -15.05 -13.38
C LEU A 637 6.78 -15.04 -13.78
N SER A 638 5.88 -14.58 -12.90
CA SER A 638 4.44 -14.52 -13.18
C SER A 638 4.10 -13.56 -14.33
N THR A 639 4.80 -12.43 -14.40
CA THR A 639 4.63 -11.40 -15.44
C THR A 639 5.10 -11.94 -16.79
N LEU A 640 6.33 -12.47 -16.86
CA LEU A 640 6.87 -13.09 -18.07
C LEU A 640 6.04 -14.31 -18.51
N GLN A 641 5.62 -15.20 -17.60
CA GLN A 641 4.73 -16.33 -17.95
C GLN A 641 3.32 -15.91 -18.38
N THR A 642 2.90 -14.67 -18.09
CA THR A 642 1.62 -14.12 -18.60
C THR A 642 1.82 -13.49 -19.98
N LEU A 643 2.90 -12.72 -20.17
CA LEU A 643 3.27 -12.14 -21.46
C LEU A 643 3.59 -13.22 -22.51
N GLN A 644 4.25 -14.31 -22.12
CA GLN A 644 4.53 -15.45 -22.99
C GLN A 644 3.23 -16.09 -23.51
N LYS A 645 2.22 -16.27 -22.64
CA LYS A 645 0.90 -16.79 -23.05
C LYS A 645 0.23 -15.86 -24.06
N ILE A 646 0.24 -14.55 -23.81
CA ILE A 646 -0.34 -13.54 -24.71
C ILE A 646 0.33 -13.60 -26.10
N ALA A 647 1.65 -13.71 -26.16
CA ALA A 647 2.39 -13.84 -27.41
C ALA A 647 2.13 -15.18 -28.12
N MET A 648 2.12 -16.29 -27.38
CA MET A 648 1.83 -17.63 -27.92
C MET A 648 0.40 -17.76 -28.45
N GLU A 649 -0.57 -17.12 -27.79
CA GLU A 649 -1.99 -17.18 -28.16
C GLU A 649 -2.20 -16.69 -29.60
N PHE A 650 -1.44 -15.68 -30.04
CA PHE A 650 -1.51 -15.10 -31.38
C PHE A 650 -0.29 -15.39 -32.27
N HIS A 651 0.54 -16.40 -31.94
CA HIS A 651 1.82 -16.70 -32.64
C HIS A 651 1.73 -16.95 -34.17
N LYS A 652 0.52 -17.18 -34.70
CA LYS A 652 0.26 -17.38 -36.14
C LYS A 652 -0.01 -16.08 -36.90
N VAL A 653 -0.31 -14.99 -36.19
CA VAL A 653 -0.58 -13.68 -36.78
C VAL A 653 0.76 -13.01 -37.09
N LYS A 654 1.06 -12.81 -38.38
CA LYS A 654 2.28 -12.11 -38.83
C LYS A 654 1.97 -10.83 -39.62
N SER A 655 0.75 -10.68 -40.09
CA SER A 655 0.21 -9.55 -40.83
C SER A 655 -1.20 -9.21 -40.34
N PRO A 656 -1.76 -8.02 -40.68
CA PRO A 656 -3.13 -7.66 -40.31
C PRO A 656 -4.18 -8.66 -40.83
N ALA A 657 -3.95 -9.23 -42.01
CA ALA A 657 -4.85 -10.20 -42.64
C ALA A 657 -4.95 -11.52 -41.86
N ASP A 658 -3.87 -11.93 -41.17
CA ASP A 658 -3.85 -13.18 -40.39
C ASP A 658 -4.67 -13.08 -39.09
N SER A 659 -5.02 -11.86 -38.65
CA SER A 659 -5.82 -11.64 -37.43
C SER A 659 -7.24 -12.22 -37.53
N GLY A 660 -7.77 -12.36 -38.75
CA GLY A 660 -9.16 -12.73 -39.02
C GLY A 660 -10.17 -11.60 -38.75
N PHE A 661 -9.73 -10.36 -38.52
CA PHE A 661 -10.57 -9.18 -38.36
C PHE A 661 -10.50 -8.25 -39.58
N LYS A 662 -11.52 -7.39 -39.75
CA LYS A 662 -11.59 -6.36 -40.82
C LYS A 662 -11.17 -4.98 -40.30
N SER A 663 -11.46 -4.68 -39.03
CA SER A 663 -11.03 -3.45 -38.39
C SER A 663 -9.50 -3.40 -38.26
N SER A 664 -8.88 -2.35 -38.80
CA SER A 664 -7.46 -2.04 -38.59
C SER A 664 -7.12 -1.95 -37.10
N LEU A 665 -7.93 -1.19 -36.35
CA LEU A 665 -7.73 -0.93 -34.92
C LEU A 665 -7.73 -2.23 -34.08
N ILE A 666 -8.46 -3.27 -34.47
CA ILE A 666 -8.38 -4.61 -33.86
C ILE A 666 -7.16 -5.37 -34.38
N SER A 667 -6.94 -5.38 -35.70
CA SER A 667 -5.87 -6.13 -36.36
C SER A 667 -4.50 -5.71 -35.87
N ASP A 668 -4.20 -4.40 -35.91
CA ASP A 668 -2.93 -3.79 -35.51
C ASP A 668 -2.63 -4.06 -34.03
N ALA A 669 -3.67 -4.01 -33.18
CA ALA A 669 -3.57 -4.32 -31.76
C ALA A 669 -3.35 -5.83 -31.47
N ILE A 670 -3.70 -6.73 -32.39
CA ILE A 670 -3.41 -8.16 -32.28
C ILE A 670 -1.98 -8.47 -32.77
N ILE A 671 -1.48 -7.80 -33.82
CA ILE A 671 -0.11 -8.00 -34.36
C ILE A 671 0.98 -7.67 -33.33
N SER A 672 0.75 -6.68 -32.45
CA SER A 672 1.74 -6.31 -31.42
C SER A 672 1.87 -7.35 -30.30
N LEU A 673 0.92 -8.27 -30.14
CA LEU A 673 0.92 -9.30 -29.08
C LEU A 673 1.98 -10.40 -29.29
N PRO A 674 2.13 -11.05 -30.47
CA PRO A 674 3.19 -12.02 -30.70
C PRO A 674 4.59 -11.40 -30.78
N ALA A 675 4.71 -10.09 -31.08
CA ALA A 675 5.99 -9.40 -31.28
C ALA A 675 6.93 -9.41 -30.06
N ILE A 676 6.39 -9.64 -28.85
CA ILE A 676 7.19 -9.74 -27.61
C ILE A 676 7.64 -11.17 -27.27
N GLY A 677 7.27 -12.16 -28.09
CA GLY A 677 7.46 -13.59 -27.78
C GLY A 677 8.92 -14.00 -27.59
N ASP A 678 9.80 -13.55 -28.49
CA ASP A 678 11.23 -13.89 -28.46
C ASP A 678 11.93 -13.21 -27.28
N ILE A 679 11.64 -11.92 -27.05
CA ILE A 679 12.11 -11.16 -25.88
C ILE A 679 11.75 -11.93 -24.60
N VAL A 680 10.46 -12.18 -24.36
CA VAL A 680 9.97 -12.80 -23.12
C VAL A 680 10.52 -14.21 -22.92
N THR A 681 10.68 -14.98 -24.00
CA THR A 681 11.26 -16.33 -23.93
C THR A 681 12.75 -16.27 -23.57
N SER A 682 13.52 -15.35 -24.16
CA SER A 682 14.95 -15.20 -23.85
C SER A 682 15.23 -14.89 -22.37
N TYR A 683 14.32 -14.20 -21.67
CA TYR A 683 14.42 -13.96 -20.22
C TYR A 683 13.88 -15.12 -19.37
N LEU A 684 12.85 -15.83 -19.81
CA LEU A 684 12.37 -17.05 -19.12
C LEU A 684 13.37 -18.19 -19.18
N ASP A 685 14.19 -18.26 -20.23
CA ASP A 685 15.21 -19.30 -20.36
C ASP A 685 16.42 -19.16 -19.44
N LYS A 686 16.63 -17.97 -18.86
CA LYS A 686 17.64 -17.75 -17.81
C LYS A 686 17.16 -18.14 -16.41
N ILE A 687 15.85 -18.37 -16.24
CA ILE A 687 15.21 -18.43 -14.91
C ILE A 687 14.85 -19.88 -14.54
N ASN A 688 15.18 -20.24 -13.29
CA ASN A 688 14.67 -21.44 -12.63
C ASN A 688 13.27 -21.16 -12.05
N ALA A 689 12.24 -21.62 -12.75
CA ALA A 689 10.84 -21.38 -12.40
C ALA A 689 10.40 -21.96 -11.03
N GLN A 690 11.16 -22.87 -10.41
CA GLN A 690 10.84 -23.40 -9.07
C GLN A 690 11.50 -22.59 -7.95
N ALA A 691 12.71 -22.10 -8.16
CA ALA A 691 13.38 -21.18 -7.23
C ALA A 691 12.69 -19.82 -7.22
N ALA A 692 12.40 -19.26 -8.40
CA ALA A 692 11.72 -17.98 -8.57
C ALA A 692 10.35 -17.94 -7.86
N ARG A 693 9.56 -19.02 -7.88
CA ARG A 693 8.28 -19.12 -7.15
C ARG A 693 8.42 -19.09 -5.62
N LYS A 694 9.58 -19.44 -5.09
CA LYS A 694 9.88 -19.48 -3.65
C LYS A 694 10.62 -18.23 -3.16
N ASP A 695 10.91 -17.28 -4.06
CA ASP A 695 11.88 -16.19 -3.88
C ASP A 695 13.27 -16.68 -3.42
N ASP A 696 13.65 -17.90 -3.84
CA ASP A 696 14.97 -18.45 -3.60
C ASP A 696 15.98 -17.78 -4.53
N LYS A 697 16.74 -16.83 -3.98
CA LYS A 697 17.75 -16.07 -4.73
C LYS A 697 18.96 -16.90 -5.17
N TYR A 698 19.29 -17.98 -4.46
CA TYR A 698 20.55 -18.72 -4.62
C TYR A 698 20.53 -19.68 -5.81
N ASN A 699 19.32 -20.11 -6.19
CA ASN A 699 19.06 -21.03 -7.30
C ASN A 699 18.16 -20.38 -8.35
N PHE A 700 18.05 -19.04 -8.37
CA PHE A 700 17.12 -18.29 -9.22
C PHE A 700 17.46 -18.36 -10.72
N PHE A 701 18.75 -18.28 -11.04
CA PHE A 701 19.27 -18.48 -12.39
C PHE A 701 19.36 -19.98 -12.71
N ARG A 702 19.49 -20.33 -13.99
CA ARG A 702 19.96 -21.67 -14.41
C ARG A 702 21.49 -21.69 -14.38
N GLU A 703 22.09 -22.87 -14.25
CA GLU A 703 23.54 -23.04 -14.08
C GLU A 703 24.35 -22.40 -15.23
N ASP A 704 23.85 -22.43 -16.46
CA ASP A 704 24.45 -21.79 -17.65
C ASP A 704 24.37 -20.24 -17.65
N ASP A 705 23.56 -19.64 -16.77
CA ASP A 705 23.30 -18.19 -16.66
C ASP A 705 23.76 -17.60 -15.30
N GLU A 706 24.51 -18.37 -14.49
CA GLU A 706 25.10 -17.85 -13.25
C GLU A 706 26.34 -16.99 -13.53
N THR A 707 26.50 -15.89 -12.78
CA THR A 707 27.68 -15.01 -12.92
C THR A 707 28.89 -15.60 -12.19
N GLU A 708 30.10 -15.24 -12.62
CA GLU A 708 31.36 -15.73 -12.04
C GLU A 708 31.40 -15.56 -10.50
N ASP A 709 30.97 -14.41 -9.97
CA ASP A 709 30.83 -14.16 -8.52
C ASP A 709 29.92 -15.18 -7.79
N ILE A 710 28.84 -15.63 -8.44
CA ILE A 710 27.89 -16.60 -7.88
C ILE A 710 28.54 -17.98 -7.86
N THR A 711 29.17 -18.40 -8.94
CA THR A 711 29.87 -19.70 -9.02
C THR A 711 31.05 -19.75 -8.05
N ASP A 712 31.87 -18.69 -7.97
CA ASP A 712 33.02 -18.63 -7.07
C ASP A 712 32.61 -18.66 -5.60
N HIS A 713 31.54 -17.96 -5.21
CA HIS A 713 31.06 -18.01 -3.84
C HIS A 713 30.35 -19.33 -3.50
N LYS A 714 29.70 -20.00 -4.46
CA LYS A 714 29.20 -21.39 -4.28
C LYS A 714 30.35 -22.38 -4.08
N LEU A 715 31.40 -22.29 -4.90
CA LEU A 715 32.61 -23.10 -4.77
C LEU A 715 33.34 -22.83 -3.45
N GLY A 716 33.45 -21.57 -3.02
CA GLY A 716 34.00 -21.20 -1.71
C GLY A 716 33.22 -21.79 -0.53
N ILE A 717 31.89 -21.78 -0.57
CA ILE A 717 31.05 -22.45 0.43
C ILE A 717 31.33 -23.96 0.44
N ALA A 718 31.33 -24.61 -0.72
CA ALA A 718 31.57 -26.05 -0.84
C ALA A 718 32.97 -26.46 -0.34
N GLY A 719 33.99 -25.65 -0.60
CA GLY A 719 35.36 -25.84 -0.07
C GLY A 719 35.41 -25.79 1.45
N VAL A 720 34.85 -24.74 2.06
CA VAL A 720 34.85 -24.59 3.53
C VAL A 720 33.97 -25.65 4.22
N GLU A 721 32.89 -26.10 3.57
CA GLU A 721 32.07 -27.21 4.08
C GLU A 721 32.81 -28.57 3.99
N SER A 722 33.62 -28.78 2.95
CA SER A 722 34.55 -29.93 2.86
C SER A 722 35.63 -29.89 3.95
N ASP A 723 36.24 -28.73 4.22
CA ASP A 723 37.24 -28.57 5.28
C ASP A 723 36.65 -28.80 6.67
N LEU A 724 35.41 -28.34 6.92
CA LEU A 724 34.67 -28.65 8.14
C LEU A 724 34.45 -30.15 8.33
N ASP A 725 34.11 -30.89 7.27
CA ASP A 725 33.93 -32.35 7.33
C ASP A 725 35.27 -33.08 7.51
N ALA A 726 36.34 -32.62 6.87
CA ALA A 726 37.70 -33.13 7.07
C ALA A 726 38.15 -32.96 8.54
N TYR A 727 37.89 -31.79 9.13
CA TYR A 727 38.24 -31.45 10.51
C TYR A 727 37.58 -32.37 11.57
N ARG A 728 36.46 -33.05 11.24
CA ARG A 728 35.82 -34.02 12.16
C ARG A 728 36.76 -35.10 12.64
N LYS A 729 37.72 -35.52 11.81
CA LYS A 729 38.75 -36.51 12.15
C LYS A 729 39.67 -35.97 13.27
N GLU A 730 40.10 -34.72 13.15
CA GLU A 730 40.94 -34.03 14.13
C GLU A 730 40.17 -33.74 15.44
N ALA A 731 38.92 -33.28 15.34
CA ALA A 731 38.05 -33.06 16.49
C ALA A 731 37.77 -34.36 17.27
N THR A 732 37.69 -35.51 16.57
CA THR A 732 37.55 -36.84 17.16
C THR A 732 38.79 -37.23 17.97
N ALA A 733 39.98 -37.05 17.38
CA ALA A 733 41.25 -37.29 18.05
C ALA A 733 41.42 -36.39 19.29
N LYS A 734 41.10 -35.09 19.18
CA LYS A 734 41.16 -34.11 20.28
C LYS A 734 40.23 -34.43 21.46
N LEU A 735 39.15 -35.20 21.26
CA LEU A 735 38.26 -35.69 22.33
C LEU A 735 38.62 -37.10 22.85
N ASN A 736 39.64 -37.76 22.30
CA ASN A 736 39.96 -39.18 22.54
C ASN A 736 38.77 -40.13 22.32
N LYS A 737 37.88 -39.83 21.36
CA LYS A 737 36.74 -40.69 20.99
C LYS A 737 37.16 -41.73 19.95
N LYS A 738 36.61 -42.94 20.04
CA LYS A 738 36.80 -44.02 19.04
C LYS A 738 35.86 -43.90 17.83
N THR A 739 34.72 -43.24 18.01
CA THR A 739 33.72 -42.97 16.97
C THR A 739 33.93 -41.58 16.39
N LEU A 740 33.87 -41.44 15.06
CA LEU A 740 33.92 -40.14 14.39
C LEU A 740 32.86 -39.19 14.99
N VAL A 741 33.28 -37.96 15.31
CA VAL A 741 32.39 -36.89 15.76
C VAL A 741 31.44 -36.52 14.63
N GLU A 742 30.14 -36.51 14.92
CA GLU A 742 29.12 -35.93 14.07
C GLU A 742 28.76 -34.51 14.53
N TYR A 743 28.49 -33.66 13.54
CA TYR A 743 27.96 -32.33 13.75
C TYR A 743 26.45 -32.38 13.98
N THR A 744 25.95 -31.58 14.91
CA THR A 744 24.51 -31.44 15.18
C THR A 744 24.08 -29.99 14.99
N THR A 745 22.87 -29.77 14.46
CA THR A 745 22.25 -28.43 14.38
C THR A 745 21.15 -28.32 15.43
N VAL A 746 21.22 -27.31 16.31
CA VAL A 746 20.21 -27.10 17.37
C VAL A 746 19.84 -25.63 17.48
N SER A 747 18.53 -25.35 17.45
CA SER A 747 17.98 -23.98 17.47
C SER A 747 18.56 -23.06 16.38
N GLY A 748 18.88 -23.61 15.21
CA GLY A 748 19.48 -22.89 14.08
C GLY A 748 21.00 -22.66 14.20
N ILE A 749 21.66 -23.16 15.23
CA ILE A 749 23.13 -23.11 15.33
C ILE A 749 23.70 -24.44 14.80
N GLU A 750 24.51 -24.35 13.75
CA GLU A 750 25.08 -25.46 12.99
C GLU A 750 26.45 -25.92 13.54
N TYR A 751 26.95 -27.05 13.06
CA TYR A 751 28.26 -27.67 13.41
C TYR A 751 28.57 -27.79 14.91
N LEU A 752 27.54 -27.95 15.76
CA LEU A 752 27.75 -28.16 17.19
C LEU A 752 28.32 -29.56 17.43
N ILE A 753 29.42 -29.64 18.16
CA ILE A 753 29.97 -30.91 18.63
C ILE A 753 29.29 -31.25 19.97
N GLU A 754 28.49 -32.31 20.00
CA GLU A 754 27.90 -32.83 21.24
C GLU A 754 28.89 -33.70 22.04
N VAL A 755 29.04 -33.38 23.32
CA VAL A 755 29.83 -34.13 24.29
C VAL A 755 28.96 -34.44 25.51
N ALA A 756 28.96 -35.69 25.97
CA ALA A 756 28.24 -36.08 27.16
C ALA A 756 28.81 -35.35 28.39
N ASN A 757 27.95 -34.98 29.35
CA ASN A 757 28.39 -34.24 30.53
C ASN A 757 29.34 -35.06 31.44
N THR A 758 29.46 -36.38 31.23
CA THR A 758 30.47 -37.27 31.81
C THR A 758 31.88 -37.06 31.25
N ASP A 759 31.98 -36.61 30.01
CA ASP A 759 33.20 -36.65 29.20
C ASP A 759 33.85 -35.27 29.08
N LEU A 760 33.32 -34.25 29.79
CA LEU A 760 33.77 -32.86 29.73
C LEU A 760 35.26 -32.68 30.05
N LYS A 761 35.84 -33.59 30.84
CA LYS A 761 37.28 -33.66 31.14
C LYS A 761 38.16 -33.89 29.90
N ASN A 762 37.60 -34.40 28.80
CA ASN A 762 38.31 -34.59 27.53
C ASN A 762 38.17 -33.38 26.60
N VAL A 763 37.41 -32.35 26.95
CA VAL A 763 37.18 -31.18 26.09
C VAL A 763 38.33 -30.17 26.29
N PRO A 764 39.05 -29.78 25.23
CA PRO A 764 40.10 -28.77 25.34
C PRO A 764 39.56 -27.41 25.82
N ALA A 765 40.31 -26.73 26.69
CA ALA A 765 39.92 -25.44 27.26
C ALA A 765 39.75 -24.30 26.22
N SER A 766 40.22 -24.49 25.00
CA SER A 766 40.02 -23.57 23.87
C SER A 766 38.66 -23.70 23.17
N TRP A 767 37.83 -24.68 23.53
CA TRP A 767 36.53 -24.90 22.91
C TRP A 767 35.44 -24.05 23.55
N ALA A 768 34.73 -23.25 22.74
CA ALA A 768 33.66 -22.39 23.22
C ALA A 768 32.38 -23.21 23.47
N LYS A 769 31.87 -23.20 24.71
CA LYS A 769 30.58 -23.83 25.03
C LYS A 769 29.43 -22.94 24.58
N ILE A 770 28.67 -23.42 23.58
CA ILE A 770 27.58 -22.68 22.94
C ILE A 770 26.24 -22.93 23.64
N SER A 771 25.95 -24.19 23.99
CA SER A 771 24.74 -24.56 24.72
C SER A 771 24.91 -25.85 25.52
N GLY A 772 23.85 -26.31 26.18
CA GLY A 772 23.85 -27.59 26.86
C GLY A 772 22.49 -27.95 27.45
N THR A 773 22.35 -29.22 27.78
CA THR A 773 21.22 -29.81 28.50
C THR A 773 21.73 -30.51 29.77
N LYS A 774 20.84 -31.16 30.52
CA LYS A 774 21.25 -31.99 31.67
C LYS A 774 22.14 -33.18 31.28
N LYS A 775 22.08 -33.67 30.03
CA LYS A 775 22.84 -34.85 29.55
C LYS A 775 24.08 -34.50 28.72
N VAL A 776 24.01 -33.49 27.87
CA VAL A 776 25.07 -33.14 26.89
C VAL A 776 25.41 -31.65 26.94
N SER A 777 26.66 -31.31 26.64
CA SER A 777 27.11 -29.93 26.37
C SER A 777 27.55 -29.82 24.91
N ARG A 778 27.38 -28.63 24.33
CA ARG A 778 27.63 -28.38 22.91
C ARG A 778 28.70 -27.32 22.72
N PHE A 779 29.64 -27.60 21.82
CA PHE A 779 30.83 -26.78 21.63
C PHE A 779 31.07 -26.45 20.16
N HIS A 780 31.73 -25.31 19.93
CA HIS A 780 32.51 -25.07 18.72
C HIS A 780 33.99 -25.02 19.08
N THR A 781 34.85 -25.53 18.21
CA THR A 781 36.31 -25.40 18.33
C THR A 781 36.76 -24.06 17.73
N PRO A 782 37.99 -23.57 18.00
CA PRO A 782 38.52 -22.39 17.32
C PRO A 782 38.46 -22.48 15.79
N GLU A 783 38.83 -23.64 15.21
CA GLU A 783 38.77 -23.85 13.76
C GLU A 783 37.32 -23.89 13.25
N VAL A 784 36.40 -24.55 13.96
CA VAL A 784 34.98 -24.54 13.59
C VAL A 784 34.39 -23.12 13.63
N ILE A 785 34.80 -22.28 14.59
CA ILE A 785 34.42 -20.86 14.62
C ILE A 785 35.00 -20.10 13.42
N LYS A 786 36.26 -20.37 13.05
CA LYS A 786 36.91 -19.78 11.86
C LYS A 786 36.16 -20.17 10.58
N PHE A 787 36.01 -21.47 10.32
CA PHE A 787 35.34 -21.98 9.12
C PHE A 787 33.87 -21.54 9.04
N ILE A 788 33.12 -21.52 10.15
CA ILE A 788 31.77 -20.93 10.15
C ILE A 788 31.82 -19.47 9.74
N SER A 789 32.74 -18.67 10.30
CA SER A 789 32.86 -17.24 9.95
C SER A 789 33.26 -17.00 8.49
N GLU A 790 34.07 -17.89 7.91
CA GLU A 790 34.57 -17.87 6.53
C GLU A 790 33.45 -18.27 5.54
N ARG A 791 32.76 -19.38 5.83
CA ARG A 791 31.56 -19.81 5.10
C ARG A 791 30.41 -18.80 5.18
N ASP A 792 30.18 -18.20 6.35
CA ASP A 792 29.13 -17.20 6.55
C ASP A 792 29.46 -15.89 5.81
N GLN A 793 30.74 -15.54 5.65
CA GLN A 793 31.16 -14.47 4.74
C GLN A 793 30.85 -14.80 3.28
N HIS A 794 31.20 -16.00 2.79
CA HIS A 794 30.82 -16.42 1.44
C HIS A 794 29.29 -16.49 1.25
N ARG A 795 28.50 -16.89 2.26
CA ARG A 795 27.03 -16.89 2.21
C ARG A 795 26.43 -15.48 2.19
N GLU A 796 26.98 -14.52 2.93
CA GLU A 796 26.57 -13.11 2.85
C GLU A 796 26.99 -12.47 1.51
N ALA A 797 28.19 -12.79 1.00
CA ALA A 797 28.68 -12.30 -0.30
C ALA A 797 27.89 -12.90 -1.48
N LEU A 798 27.63 -14.21 -1.47
CA LEU A 798 26.75 -14.88 -2.45
C LEU A 798 25.36 -14.25 -2.48
N ALA A 799 24.79 -13.94 -1.31
CA ALA A 799 23.49 -13.28 -1.24
C ALA A 799 23.49 -11.89 -1.88
N ALA A 800 24.61 -11.16 -1.81
CA ALA A 800 24.80 -9.88 -2.49
C ALA A 800 25.01 -10.05 -4.00
N ALA A 801 25.82 -11.01 -4.44
CA ALA A 801 26.00 -11.35 -5.85
C ALA A 801 24.68 -11.76 -6.53
N CYS A 802 23.88 -12.63 -5.88
CA CYS A 802 22.55 -13.03 -6.36
C CYS A 802 21.52 -11.88 -6.42
N ASP A 803 21.68 -10.82 -5.63
CA ASP A 803 20.85 -9.61 -5.73
C ASP A 803 21.37 -8.64 -6.79
N ALA A 804 22.69 -8.51 -6.95
CA ALA A 804 23.32 -7.71 -8.01
C ALA A 804 23.04 -8.27 -9.41
N ALA A 805 23.19 -9.58 -9.61
CA ALA A 805 22.84 -10.26 -10.85
C ALA A 805 21.34 -10.14 -11.17
N PHE A 806 20.47 -10.22 -10.16
CA PHE A 806 19.03 -10.00 -10.34
C PHE A 806 18.70 -8.55 -10.71
N ALA A 807 19.37 -7.56 -10.12
CA ALA A 807 19.25 -6.16 -10.52
C ALA A 807 19.74 -5.92 -11.96
N SER A 808 20.83 -6.57 -12.37
CA SER A 808 21.34 -6.55 -13.76
C SER A 808 20.33 -7.15 -14.76
N LEU A 809 19.69 -8.27 -14.41
CA LEU A 809 18.63 -8.89 -15.22
C LEU A 809 17.43 -7.95 -15.39
N LEU A 810 16.98 -7.30 -14.31
CA LEU A 810 15.90 -6.31 -14.37
C LEU A 810 16.31 -5.09 -15.20
N SER A 811 17.56 -4.63 -15.10
CA SER A 811 18.09 -3.52 -15.90
C SER A 811 18.11 -3.84 -17.39
N SER A 812 18.48 -5.07 -17.77
CA SER A 812 18.46 -5.54 -19.16
C SER A 812 17.02 -5.58 -19.70
N LEU A 813 16.09 -6.15 -18.93
CA LEU A 813 14.67 -6.21 -19.30
C LEU A 813 14.00 -4.81 -19.31
N ALA A 814 14.54 -3.84 -18.56
CA ALA A 814 14.07 -2.46 -18.55
C ALA A 814 14.44 -1.68 -19.84
N ALA A 815 15.50 -2.08 -20.56
CA ALA A 815 15.78 -1.56 -21.90
C ALA A 815 14.68 -1.99 -22.89
N GLU A 816 14.28 -3.27 -22.84
CA GLU A 816 13.19 -3.85 -23.63
C GLU A 816 11.78 -3.46 -23.15
N TYR A 817 11.64 -2.47 -22.26
CA TYR A 817 10.34 -2.04 -21.71
C TYR A 817 9.36 -1.56 -22.80
N GLN A 818 9.85 -0.91 -23.86
CA GLN A 818 8.98 -0.22 -24.82
C GLN A 818 8.11 -1.17 -25.66
N PRO A 819 8.63 -2.24 -26.31
CA PRO A 819 7.80 -3.26 -26.96
C PRO A 819 6.81 -3.94 -26.00
N LEU A 820 7.25 -4.28 -24.79
CA LEU A 820 6.41 -4.91 -23.76
C LEU A 820 5.23 -4.02 -23.36
N ARG A 821 5.47 -2.71 -23.21
CA ARG A 821 4.45 -1.72 -22.85
C ARG A 821 3.47 -1.45 -24.00
N ASP A 822 3.92 -1.49 -25.26
CA ASP A 822 3.05 -1.35 -26.43
C ASP A 822 2.09 -2.53 -26.59
N ALA A 823 2.55 -3.76 -26.34
CA ALA A 823 1.69 -4.94 -26.32
C ALA A 823 0.61 -4.82 -25.22
N VAL A 824 0.97 -4.35 -24.01
CA VAL A 824 0.00 -4.10 -22.92
C VAL A 824 -0.96 -2.95 -23.23
N SER A 825 -0.53 -1.92 -23.97
CA SER A 825 -1.40 -0.84 -24.46
C SER A 825 -2.42 -1.33 -25.52
N SER A 826 -1.96 -2.24 -26.38
CA SER A 826 -2.79 -2.89 -27.39
C SER A 826 -3.83 -3.83 -26.77
N LEU A 827 -3.40 -4.63 -25.78
CA LEU A 827 -4.27 -5.45 -24.93
C LEU A 827 -5.36 -4.63 -24.24
N ALA A 828 -5.00 -3.50 -23.62
CA ALA A 828 -5.95 -2.58 -22.99
C ALA A 828 -6.96 -2.03 -24.00
N THR A 829 -6.51 -1.73 -25.23
CA THR A 829 -7.37 -1.26 -26.32
C THR A 829 -8.40 -2.31 -26.73
N LEU A 830 -7.97 -3.57 -26.90
CA LEU A 830 -8.86 -4.70 -27.22
C LEU A 830 -9.91 -4.95 -26.12
N ASP A 831 -9.51 -4.83 -24.85
CA ASP A 831 -10.40 -4.95 -23.68
C ASP A 831 -11.47 -3.84 -23.63
N CYS A 832 -11.08 -2.58 -23.92
CA CYS A 832 -12.03 -1.47 -24.05
C CYS A 832 -13.06 -1.68 -25.16
N LEU A 833 -12.63 -2.17 -26.34
CA LEU A 833 -13.54 -2.44 -27.47
C LEU A 833 -14.51 -3.57 -27.14
N LEU A 834 -14.03 -4.65 -26.49
CA LEU A 834 -14.88 -5.73 -26.02
C LEU A 834 -15.89 -5.24 -24.98
N SER A 835 -15.46 -4.44 -24.01
CA SER A 835 -16.35 -3.80 -23.02
C SER A 835 -17.47 -3.00 -23.70
N LEU A 836 -17.13 -2.19 -24.70
CA LEU A 836 -18.11 -1.41 -25.46
C LEU A 836 -19.02 -2.28 -26.34
N SER A 837 -18.53 -3.39 -26.92
CA SER A 837 -19.37 -4.34 -27.68
C SER A 837 -20.37 -5.10 -26.80
N GLN A 838 -19.97 -5.48 -25.57
CA GLN A 838 -20.87 -6.07 -24.59
C GLN A 838 -21.96 -5.07 -24.18
N VAL A 839 -21.62 -3.80 -23.96
CA VAL A 839 -22.61 -2.74 -23.69
C VAL A 839 -23.53 -2.52 -24.91
N ALA A 840 -22.99 -2.49 -26.13
CA ALA A 840 -23.78 -2.34 -27.36
C ALA A 840 -24.73 -3.52 -27.64
N SER A 841 -24.49 -4.69 -27.05
CA SER A 841 -25.42 -5.84 -27.10
C SER A 841 -26.67 -5.68 -26.24
N LEU A 842 -26.70 -4.69 -25.33
CA LEU A 842 -27.81 -4.48 -24.41
C LEU A 842 -29.01 -3.78 -25.09
N PRO A 843 -30.26 -4.08 -24.66
CA PRO A 843 -31.44 -3.41 -25.21
C PRO A 843 -31.40 -1.89 -25.06
N GLY A 844 -31.77 -1.17 -26.12
CA GLY A 844 -31.85 0.29 -26.14
C GLY A 844 -30.60 1.02 -26.66
N TYR A 845 -29.51 0.30 -26.97
CA TYR A 845 -28.35 0.88 -27.65
C TYR A 845 -28.53 0.90 -29.18
N SER A 846 -27.96 1.91 -29.83
CA SER A 846 -28.03 2.11 -31.29
C SER A 846 -26.73 2.72 -31.83
N LYS A 847 -26.28 2.28 -33.00
CA LYS A 847 -25.09 2.82 -33.68
C LYS A 847 -25.26 4.33 -33.97
N PRO A 848 -24.33 5.20 -33.55
CA PRO A 848 -24.39 6.63 -33.85
C PRO A 848 -24.03 6.91 -35.32
N ASN A 849 -24.69 7.90 -35.92
CA ASN A 849 -24.33 8.44 -37.23
C ASN A 849 -23.66 9.80 -37.05
N PHE A 850 -22.38 9.91 -37.39
CA PHE A 850 -21.66 11.18 -37.37
C PHE A 850 -21.93 11.96 -38.66
N LEU A 851 -21.98 13.29 -38.57
CA LEU A 851 -22.21 14.18 -39.70
C LEU A 851 -21.04 15.16 -39.82
N PRO A 852 -20.49 15.40 -41.03
CA PRO A 852 -19.48 16.43 -41.26
C PRO A 852 -19.95 17.80 -40.78
N ILE A 853 -19.03 18.60 -40.22
CA ILE A 853 -19.29 19.95 -39.67
C ILE A 853 -19.91 20.91 -40.73
N THR A 854 -19.65 20.68 -42.01
CA THR A 854 -20.21 21.43 -43.15
C THR A 854 -21.64 21.03 -43.53
N SER A 855 -22.20 19.99 -42.90
CA SER A 855 -23.59 19.57 -43.13
C SER A 855 -24.54 20.59 -42.53
N PRO A 856 -25.52 21.14 -43.28
CA PRO A 856 -26.57 21.91 -42.66
C PRO A 856 -27.33 21.04 -41.66
N LEU A 857 -27.68 21.60 -40.50
CA LEU A 857 -28.56 20.98 -39.51
C LEU A 857 -29.92 20.70 -40.16
N ARG A 858 -30.06 19.51 -40.76
CA ARG A 858 -31.33 19.02 -41.29
C ARG A 858 -32.32 19.01 -40.14
N SER A 859 -33.47 19.64 -40.36
CA SER A 859 -34.57 19.59 -39.40
C SER A 859 -34.90 18.13 -39.10
N LEU A 860 -34.92 17.78 -37.81
CA LEU A 860 -35.22 16.43 -37.31
C LEU A 860 -36.71 16.14 -37.51
N SER A 861 -37.07 15.85 -38.75
CA SER A 861 -38.43 15.63 -39.22
C SER A 861 -38.69 14.16 -39.53
N SER A 862 -39.68 13.61 -38.83
CA SER A 862 -40.62 12.57 -39.28
C SER A 862 -40.12 11.20 -39.80
N LYS A 863 -38.83 10.87 -39.77
CA LYS A 863 -38.33 9.54 -40.23
C LYS A 863 -37.80 8.55 -39.18
N ALA A 864 -37.88 8.87 -37.88
CA ALA A 864 -37.46 7.97 -36.80
C ALA A 864 -38.63 7.14 -36.18
N ALA A 865 -39.75 6.99 -36.89
CA ALA A 865 -40.99 6.42 -36.33
C ALA A 865 -41.41 5.08 -36.95
N THR A 866 -40.63 4.50 -37.86
CA THR A 866 -40.94 3.22 -38.54
C THR A 866 -39.68 2.54 -39.08
N GLN A 867 -38.97 1.82 -38.21
CA GLN A 867 -38.27 0.55 -38.49
C GLN A 867 -37.96 -0.15 -37.17
#